data_AF-A0A2P6NPJ1-F1
#
_entry.id   AF-A0A2P6NPJ1-F1
#
_cell.length_a   1.000
_cell.length_b   1.000
_cell.length_c   1.000
_cell.angle_alpha   90.00
_cell.angle_beta   90.00
_cell.angle_gamma   90.00
#
_symmetry.space_group_name_H-M   'P 1'
#
loop_
_entity.id
_entity.type
_entity.pdbx_description
1 polymer ?
#
loop_
_entity_poly.entity_id
_entity_poly.type
_entity_poly.pdbx_seq_one_letter_code
_entity_poly.pdbx_strand_id
1 'polypeptide(L)'
;MRSIISAVIFSIFLAGVCADQKYVFAHYMIGYANTNNPVAFYQRQISAAIAWNIDGFALNMGSDAHQPAILDEFFTAADGFPNFKLFLSFDMSSFGANSASTLKGLVETYYQRPSYHHYQGKPFVSTFSGEQTDLHGYFIYAGNPGYNSTQVNAGWAQWKASLNTSIYFCPSFTAAGPSYNIYERFPVMDCHFAWDMWAQSGGDRTTTEDAYYQTDAQKNGKQWMAGASPNFFVHIQQYSKNWVWGSERLYPQRWSQLIQLNPDMVEIATWNDYSESHYIINPEQTEVPGFCSQYIYGAATPYNSPVTYDHTAFGNITSYYAQWYKTGSQPVITQDQFYWWFRPHPKAQYRNDTFTVPNFSNTPDDSIYFHTITKDPSLYSVSVTVNGSTTVQYPSQSKPSFAIPFSSNGGSVTVTILLAKNQSVLFNTVSPLRIEPNGNYSGAQYNYNFLTSSWSQPTIGGSTGTSSGQVNSGVTSSTVNPDTVSNAPVTHSTVILDTTNNVTRSVVIGGTTDGSSNGMQVLASIMLEAEDSSKKPGIENKMRLLVKAGPNEEQLSVLTVNHEGLDQFEIKSEHFEGRVALRIVGFKGVAHNGERPIETSPYFDNNPALNSIQIQGRFKGTYKADEIVWGNQFEKPLNLPWGSSMAIKIAQKTIDPTLEVDTSAARPWAFSPFIVSMNKINVKIIGESSPLPAWPNPDGKPITEDTDALIEGLHFTDAERKSFFTQLEHRKDLTISPDQVWNMDFYNPYIDFQGFTVTLPAIGFKVDVMKYYNNQALKYVLKTRDNSTVFFVITMELVE
;
A
#
# COMPACT_ATOMS: atom_id res chain seq x y z
N MET A 1 -29.98 -0.25 -2.79
CA MET A 1 -28.22 -0.33 -4.93
C MET A 1 -27.32 0.82 -5.57
N ARG A 2 -27.65 2.06 -5.98
CA ARG A 2 -26.58 3.09 -6.15
C ARG A 2 -25.97 3.65 -4.82
N SER A 3 -26.46 3.26 -3.63
CA SER A 3 -25.89 3.58 -2.30
C SER A 3 -24.71 2.66 -1.98
N ILE A 4 -23.61 2.77 -2.75
CA ILE A 4 -22.26 2.15 -2.55
C ILE A 4 -21.17 3.15 -3.00
N ILE A 5 -21.53 4.43 -3.05
CA ILE A 5 -20.72 5.47 -3.69
C ILE A 5 -20.48 6.56 -2.64
N SER A 6 -21.57 7.07 -2.06
CA SER A 6 -21.57 7.76 -0.76
C SER A 6 -21.77 6.79 0.42
N ALA A 7 -22.24 5.57 0.17
CA ALA A 7 -22.33 4.50 1.17
C ALA A 7 -21.04 3.69 1.27
N VAL A 8 -19.95 4.45 1.35
CA VAL A 8 -18.62 3.92 1.67
C VAL A 8 -18.10 4.64 2.91
N ILE A 9 -18.78 5.69 3.41
CA ILE A 9 -18.08 6.87 3.94
C ILE A 9 -18.19 7.18 5.46
N PHE A 10 -19.28 6.87 6.20
CA PHE A 10 -19.32 6.91 7.68
C PHE A 10 -19.80 5.59 8.31
N SER A 11 -18.88 4.80 8.87
CA SER A 11 -19.15 4.02 10.09
C SER A 11 -18.35 4.60 11.27
N ILE A 12 -17.83 5.81 11.08
CA ILE A 12 -16.93 6.52 11.98
C ILE A 12 -17.21 8.01 11.81
N PHE A 13 -18.07 8.58 12.66
CA PHE A 13 -17.63 9.41 13.79
C PHE A 13 -18.82 10.16 14.41
N LEU A 14 -19.46 9.54 15.40
CA LEU A 14 -20.11 10.31 16.47
C LEU A 14 -19.95 9.63 17.84
N ALA A 15 -18.69 9.29 18.13
CA ALA A 15 -18.16 9.24 19.47
C ALA A 15 -16.79 9.93 19.44
N GLY A 16 -16.41 10.63 20.51
CA GLY A 16 -15.05 11.11 20.69
C GLY A 16 -14.15 9.92 21.02
N VAL A 17 -13.47 9.37 20.02
CA VAL A 17 -12.56 8.23 20.13
C VAL A 17 -11.23 8.62 19.50
N CYS A 18 -10.12 8.20 20.11
CA CYS A 18 -8.81 8.34 19.50
C CYS A 18 -8.81 7.73 18.09
N ALA A 19 -8.15 8.39 17.13
CA ALA A 19 -7.63 7.66 15.98
C ALA A 19 -6.59 6.68 16.54
N ASP A 20 -6.83 5.38 16.41
CA ASP A 20 -5.98 4.37 17.04
C ASP A 20 -4.56 4.46 16.45
N GLN A 21 -3.55 4.50 17.33
CA GLN A 21 -2.20 4.86 16.91
C GLN A 21 -1.63 3.77 16.00
N LYS A 22 -1.31 4.13 14.76
CA LYS A 22 -0.60 3.26 13.81
C LYS A 22 0.87 3.20 14.21
N TYR A 23 1.36 1.98 14.44
CA TYR A 23 2.75 1.72 14.84
C TYR A 23 3.53 1.07 13.69
N VAL A 24 4.77 1.53 13.50
CA VAL A 24 5.79 0.82 12.72
C VAL A 24 6.90 0.41 13.66
N PHE A 25 7.13 -0.89 13.79
CA PHE A 25 8.23 -1.47 14.54
C PHE A 25 9.30 -2.04 13.59
N ALA A 26 10.51 -2.26 14.10
CA ALA A 26 11.51 -3.09 13.42
C ALA A 26 12.01 -4.21 14.33
N HIS A 27 12.21 -5.39 13.76
CA HIS A 27 12.64 -6.59 14.46
C HIS A 27 14.15 -6.54 14.70
N TYR A 28 14.59 -6.64 15.96
CA TYR A 28 15.98 -6.44 16.38
C TYR A 28 16.53 -7.73 17.01
N MET A 29 17.58 -8.29 16.45
CA MET A 29 18.21 -9.53 16.91
C MET A 29 19.12 -9.24 18.11
N ILE A 30 18.66 -9.51 19.32
CA ILE A 30 19.41 -9.29 20.58
C ILE A 30 20.65 -10.19 20.65
N GLY A 31 20.58 -11.42 20.13
CA GLY A 31 21.74 -12.32 20.03
C GLY A 31 22.86 -11.80 19.12
N TYR A 32 22.63 -10.76 18.33
CA TYR A 32 23.64 -10.09 17.49
C TYR A 32 24.08 -8.74 18.06
N ALA A 33 23.35 -8.17 19.02
CA ALA A 33 23.52 -6.79 19.48
C ALA A 33 24.77 -6.52 20.36
N ASN A 34 25.64 -7.52 20.57
CA ASN A 34 26.80 -7.44 21.47
C ASN A 34 27.85 -6.44 20.94
N THR A 35 28.11 -5.36 21.68
CA THR A 35 28.84 -4.21 21.14
C THR A 35 29.61 -3.41 22.18
N ASN A 36 30.60 -2.63 21.73
CA ASN A 36 31.42 -1.78 22.60
C ASN A 36 30.70 -0.47 22.91
N ASN A 37 30.72 -0.05 24.18
CA ASN A 37 29.96 1.10 24.70
C ASN A 37 28.45 1.00 24.39
N PRO A 38 27.78 -0.07 24.86
CA PRO A 38 26.47 -0.52 24.37
C PRO A 38 25.35 0.51 24.48
N VAL A 39 25.22 1.21 25.62
CA VAL A 39 24.20 2.26 25.76
C VAL A 39 24.34 3.33 24.68
N ALA A 40 25.54 3.85 24.43
CA ALA A 40 25.80 4.85 23.39
C ALA A 40 25.75 4.27 21.95
N PHE A 41 25.79 2.96 21.79
CA PHE A 41 25.49 2.27 20.53
C PHE A 41 23.98 2.24 20.29
N TYR A 42 23.19 1.68 21.20
CA TYR A 42 21.72 1.57 21.04
C TYR A 42 21.06 2.95 20.91
N GLN A 43 21.58 3.98 21.58
CA GLN A 43 21.13 5.38 21.40
C GLN A 43 21.27 5.87 19.94
N ARG A 44 22.28 5.42 19.17
CA ARG A 44 22.38 5.72 17.73
C ARG A 44 21.34 4.96 16.92
N GLN A 45 21.16 3.66 17.21
CA GLN A 45 20.20 2.80 16.51
C GLN A 45 18.77 3.33 16.67
N ILE A 46 18.40 3.71 17.90
CA ILE A 46 17.12 4.37 18.22
C ILE A 46 16.98 5.70 17.47
N SER A 47 18.03 6.54 17.47
CA SER A 47 18.01 7.83 16.76
C SER A 47 17.81 7.67 15.24
N ALA A 48 18.44 6.66 14.64
CA ALA A 48 18.27 6.33 13.22
C ALA A 48 16.86 5.79 12.92
N ALA A 49 16.33 4.91 13.78
CA ALA A 49 14.97 4.39 13.65
C ALA A 49 13.90 5.50 13.73
N ILE A 50 14.05 6.45 14.66
CA ILE A 50 13.19 7.64 14.77
C ILE A 50 13.27 8.49 13.48
N ALA A 51 14.47 8.69 12.92
CA ALA A 51 14.65 9.41 11.64
C ALA A 51 14.02 8.67 10.43
N TRP A 52 13.77 7.36 10.57
CA TRP A 52 13.03 6.54 9.61
C TRP A 52 11.58 6.29 10.00
N ASN A 53 11.02 7.13 10.90
CA ASN A 53 9.62 7.11 11.34
C ASN A 53 9.17 5.80 12.03
N ILE A 54 10.10 4.97 12.50
CA ILE A 54 9.86 3.75 13.28
C ILE A 54 9.58 4.15 14.75
N ASP A 55 8.51 3.62 15.34
CA ASP A 55 8.07 3.89 16.72
C ASP A 55 8.80 3.04 17.76
N GLY A 56 9.38 1.91 17.37
CA GLY A 56 10.02 1.02 18.32
C GLY A 56 10.71 -0.21 17.74
N PHE A 57 11.34 -0.98 18.61
CA PHE A 57 11.94 -2.26 18.27
C PHE A 57 11.23 -3.44 18.95
N ALA A 58 10.97 -4.49 18.15
CA ALA A 58 10.64 -5.81 18.64
C ALA A 58 11.95 -6.53 18.97
N LEU A 59 12.27 -6.68 20.25
CA LEU A 59 13.54 -7.25 20.70
C LEU A 59 13.48 -8.77 20.63
N ASN A 60 13.86 -9.33 19.49
CA ASN A 60 13.98 -10.77 19.28
C ASN A 60 15.13 -11.31 20.14
N MET A 61 14.79 -12.18 21.09
CA MET A 61 15.76 -12.76 21.99
C MET A 61 15.60 -14.29 22.10
N GLY A 62 16.74 -14.97 22.25
CA GLY A 62 16.85 -16.38 22.56
C GLY A 62 17.29 -16.64 24.01
N SER A 63 17.60 -17.90 24.31
CA SER A 63 17.91 -18.38 25.67
C SER A 63 19.38 -18.19 26.11
N ASP A 64 20.23 -17.56 25.29
CA ASP A 64 21.65 -17.38 25.62
C ASP A 64 21.89 -16.48 26.83
N ALA A 65 22.77 -16.91 27.73
CA ALA A 65 23.02 -16.26 29.02
C ALA A 65 23.54 -14.80 28.96
N HIS A 66 23.96 -14.31 27.80
CA HIS A 66 24.43 -12.92 27.61
C HIS A 66 23.29 -11.95 27.20
N GLN A 67 22.22 -12.45 26.60
CA GLN A 67 21.13 -11.63 26.04
C GLN A 67 20.36 -10.80 27.10
N PRO A 68 20.12 -11.27 28.35
CA PRO A 68 19.49 -10.44 29.38
C PRO A 68 20.28 -9.17 29.74
N ALA A 69 21.61 -9.23 29.75
CA ALA A 69 22.44 -8.04 30.04
C ALA A 69 22.34 -7.00 28.91
N ILE A 70 22.28 -7.46 27.66
CA ILE A 70 22.02 -6.59 26.50
C ILE A 70 20.66 -5.89 26.64
N LEU A 71 19.62 -6.58 27.12
CA LEU A 71 18.31 -5.96 27.35
C LEU A 71 18.37 -4.83 28.40
N ASP A 72 19.05 -5.06 29.53
CA ASP A 72 19.23 -4.01 30.56
C ASP A 72 19.87 -2.74 29.96
N GLU A 73 20.89 -2.91 29.12
CA GLU A 73 21.57 -1.81 28.44
C GLU A 73 20.71 -1.14 27.36
N PHE A 74 19.92 -1.91 26.60
CA PHE A 74 19.01 -1.39 25.57
C PHE A 74 17.83 -0.61 26.18
N PHE A 75 17.19 -1.14 27.23
CA PHE A 75 16.18 -0.41 28.00
C PHE A 75 16.79 0.81 28.71
N THR A 76 18.06 0.76 29.14
CA THR A 76 18.77 1.94 29.67
C THR A 76 18.99 3.01 28.60
N ALA A 77 19.29 2.62 27.36
CA ALA A 77 19.41 3.55 26.23
C ALA A 77 18.06 4.18 25.84
N ALA A 78 16.99 3.39 25.76
CA ALA A 78 15.69 3.82 25.27
C ALA A 78 14.89 4.66 26.25
N ASP A 79 15.16 4.60 27.55
CA ASP A 79 14.54 5.49 28.55
C ASP A 79 14.77 6.98 28.27
N GLY A 80 15.85 7.33 27.55
CA GLY A 80 16.09 8.70 27.08
C GLY A 80 15.18 9.17 25.94
N PHE A 81 14.39 8.28 25.33
CA PHE A 81 13.58 8.54 24.14
C PHE A 81 12.08 8.32 24.44
N PRO A 82 11.37 9.30 25.01
CA PRO A 82 10.00 9.10 25.52
C PRO A 82 8.98 8.64 24.46
N ASN A 83 9.23 8.97 23.19
CA ASN A 83 8.36 8.62 22.06
C ASN A 83 8.77 7.32 21.32
N PHE A 84 9.92 6.73 21.65
CA PHE A 84 10.34 5.43 21.11
C PHE A 84 10.01 4.32 22.12
N LYS A 85 9.78 3.10 21.64
CA LYS A 85 9.37 1.97 22.47
C LYS A 85 10.13 0.69 22.16
N LEU A 86 10.21 -0.20 23.15
CA LEU A 86 10.80 -1.53 23.05
C LEU A 86 9.78 -2.55 23.58
N PHE A 87 9.69 -3.73 22.98
CA PHE A 87 8.98 -4.86 23.58
C PHE A 87 9.74 -6.17 23.37
N LEU A 88 9.44 -7.17 24.20
CA LEU A 88 10.07 -8.47 24.11
C LEU A 88 9.41 -9.28 22.98
N SER A 89 10.23 -9.85 22.11
CA SER A 89 9.84 -10.88 21.15
C SER A 89 10.64 -12.14 21.46
N PHE A 90 10.00 -13.18 21.97
CA PHE A 90 10.71 -14.40 22.36
C PHE A 90 10.87 -15.34 21.15
N ASP A 91 12.11 -15.68 20.80
CA ASP A 91 12.37 -16.77 19.86
C ASP A 91 12.11 -18.11 20.56
N MET A 92 10.94 -18.69 20.28
CA MET A 92 10.50 -19.94 20.87
C MET A 92 11.22 -21.16 20.27
N SER A 93 11.92 -21.01 19.14
CA SER A 93 12.85 -22.02 18.63
C SER A 93 14.12 -22.12 19.49
N SER A 94 14.52 -21.02 20.13
CA SER A 94 15.62 -20.96 21.10
C SER A 94 15.19 -21.23 22.55
N PHE A 95 14.00 -20.77 22.98
CA PHE A 95 13.54 -20.93 24.37
C PHE A 95 12.93 -22.30 24.69
N GLY A 96 12.23 -22.94 23.75
CA GLY A 96 11.73 -24.31 23.92
C GLY A 96 10.76 -24.54 25.10
N ALA A 97 10.63 -25.80 25.52
CA ALA A 97 9.77 -26.21 26.64
C ALA A 97 10.44 -26.04 28.01
N ASN A 98 9.64 -25.84 29.07
CA ASN A 98 10.05 -25.46 30.45
C ASN A 98 10.55 -24.01 30.60
N SER A 99 10.41 -23.17 29.56
CA SER A 99 10.84 -21.77 29.54
C SER A 99 9.93 -20.80 30.31
N ALA A 100 8.71 -21.22 30.69
CA ALA A 100 7.67 -20.38 31.29
C ALA A 100 8.14 -19.45 32.42
N SER A 101 8.99 -19.95 33.34
CA SER A 101 9.53 -19.16 34.46
C SER A 101 10.52 -18.08 34.01
N THR A 102 11.38 -18.41 33.05
CA THR A 102 12.33 -17.46 32.44
C THR A 102 11.60 -16.36 31.67
N LEU A 103 10.63 -16.73 30.83
CA LEU A 103 9.82 -15.76 30.09
C LEU A 103 9.01 -14.84 31.03
N LYS A 104 8.46 -15.39 32.12
CA LYS A 104 7.81 -14.60 33.18
C LYS A 104 8.77 -13.60 33.81
N GLY A 105 9.97 -14.04 34.20
CA GLY A 105 10.99 -13.18 34.78
C GLY A 105 11.38 -12.03 33.86
N LEU A 106 11.59 -12.31 32.56
CA LEU A 106 11.93 -11.30 31.56
C LEU A 106 10.82 -10.26 31.37
N VAL A 107 9.55 -10.68 31.26
CA VAL A 107 8.43 -9.73 31.20
C VAL A 107 8.38 -8.87 32.47
N GLU A 108 8.48 -9.50 33.66
CA GLU A 108 8.33 -8.81 34.95
C GLU A 108 9.47 -7.86 35.31
N THR A 109 10.68 -8.07 34.79
CA THR A 109 11.78 -7.10 34.89
C THR A 109 11.52 -5.84 34.05
N TYR A 110 10.98 -5.99 32.84
CA TYR A 110 10.97 -4.89 31.86
C TYR A 110 9.63 -4.18 31.65
N TYR A 111 8.47 -4.77 31.96
CA TYR A 111 7.19 -4.16 31.57
C TYR A 111 6.92 -2.79 32.21
N GLN A 112 7.57 -2.44 33.33
CA GLN A 112 7.40 -1.15 34.01
C GLN A 112 8.38 -0.05 33.53
N ARG A 113 9.29 -0.34 32.60
CA ARG A 113 10.25 0.66 32.06
C ARG A 113 9.47 1.69 31.21
N PRO A 114 9.76 3.00 31.27
CA PRO A 114 9.02 4.02 30.50
C PRO A 114 9.22 3.90 28.97
N SER A 115 10.26 3.18 28.57
CA SER A 115 10.53 2.76 27.19
C SER A 115 9.77 1.48 26.76
N TYR A 116 9.05 0.77 27.64
CA TYR A 116 8.32 -0.46 27.27
C TYR A 116 7.04 -0.17 26.49
N HIS A 117 6.81 -0.84 25.36
CA HIS A 117 5.60 -0.66 24.55
C HIS A 117 4.37 -1.21 25.27
N HIS A 118 3.34 -0.37 25.38
CA HIS A 118 2.02 -0.76 25.85
C HIS A 118 0.99 -0.47 24.76
N TYR A 119 0.11 -1.43 24.49
CA TYR A 119 -1.03 -1.26 23.61
C TYR A 119 -2.31 -1.56 24.39
N GLN A 120 -3.34 -0.72 24.20
CA GLN A 120 -4.59 -0.75 24.99
C GLN A 120 -4.36 -0.81 26.52
N GLY A 121 -3.29 -0.15 27.00
CA GLY A 121 -2.90 -0.09 28.43
C GLY A 121 -2.22 -1.35 28.99
N LYS A 122 -2.02 -2.39 28.17
CA LYS A 122 -1.35 -3.65 28.55
C LYS A 122 0.09 -3.67 28.00
N PRO A 123 1.09 -4.27 28.68
CA PRO A 123 2.41 -4.49 28.09
C PRO A 123 2.32 -5.38 26.85
N PHE A 124 2.95 -4.97 25.76
CA PHE A 124 2.95 -5.72 24.50
C PHE A 124 4.04 -6.81 24.53
N VAL A 125 3.72 -8.03 24.07
CA VAL A 125 4.66 -9.15 23.97
C VAL A 125 4.44 -9.89 22.65
N SER A 126 5.53 -10.18 21.94
CA SER A 126 5.56 -10.93 20.68
C SER A 126 6.36 -12.23 20.84
N THR A 127 6.37 -13.06 19.80
CA THR A 127 7.23 -14.24 19.67
C THR A 127 7.58 -14.49 18.21
N PHE A 128 8.69 -15.19 17.99
CA PHE A 128 8.92 -15.97 16.78
C PHE A 128 8.64 -17.45 17.09
N SER A 129 7.72 -18.07 16.36
CA SER A 129 7.09 -19.36 16.68
C SER A 129 6.43 -19.36 18.08
N GLY A 130 6.15 -20.54 18.65
CA GLY A 130 5.45 -20.74 19.92
C GLY A 130 4.22 -21.66 19.81
N GLU A 131 3.78 -21.95 18.58
CA GLU A 131 2.67 -22.86 18.23
C GLU A 131 3.00 -24.36 18.38
N GLN A 132 4.21 -24.68 18.84
CA GLN A 132 4.72 -26.05 19.02
C GLN A 132 5.23 -26.32 20.45
N THR A 133 4.82 -25.52 21.45
CA THR A 133 5.19 -25.74 22.86
C THR A 133 4.02 -25.40 23.79
N ASP A 134 3.95 -26.11 24.92
CA ASP A 134 3.06 -25.77 26.05
C ASP A 134 3.76 -24.92 27.13
N LEU A 135 5.02 -24.52 26.92
CA LEU A 135 5.93 -23.82 27.84
C LEU A 135 6.30 -24.58 29.13
N HIS A 136 5.64 -25.70 29.43
CA HIS A 136 5.66 -26.37 30.74
C HIS A 136 6.16 -27.82 30.73
N GLY A 137 6.39 -28.42 29.57
CA GLY A 137 7.12 -29.69 29.46
C GLY A 137 7.11 -30.38 28.11
N TYR A 138 6.17 -30.05 27.21
CA TYR A 138 5.96 -30.78 25.96
C TYR A 138 6.22 -29.93 24.71
N PHE A 139 7.08 -30.45 23.84
CA PHE A 139 7.14 -30.02 22.44
C PHE A 139 6.04 -30.72 21.62
N ILE A 140 5.27 -29.92 20.90
CA ILE A 140 4.11 -30.32 20.10
C ILE A 140 4.42 -30.08 18.62
N TYR A 141 5.45 -30.78 18.11
CA TYR A 141 5.89 -30.65 16.72
C TYR A 141 4.78 -31.02 15.72
N ALA A 142 4.67 -30.24 14.64
CA ALA A 142 3.84 -30.59 13.50
C ALA A 142 4.33 -31.91 12.87
N GLY A 143 3.51 -32.96 12.94
CA GLY A 143 3.86 -34.32 12.53
C GLY A 143 3.84 -35.36 13.67
N ASN A 144 3.80 -34.94 14.94
CA ASN A 144 3.55 -35.83 16.07
C ASN A 144 2.04 -36.22 16.12
N PRO A 145 1.66 -37.51 16.21
CA PRO A 145 0.27 -37.94 16.40
C PRO A 145 -0.27 -37.53 17.79
N GLY A 146 -0.61 -36.25 17.89
CA GLY A 146 -0.97 -35.56 19.12
C GLY A 146 -1.04 -34.03 18.98
N TYR A 147 -0.62 -33.45 17.84
CA TYR A 147 -0.75 -32.01 17.60
C TYR A 147 -2.20 -31.52 17.81
N ASN A 148 -2.40 -30.67 18.81
CA ASN A 148 -3.69 -30.09 19.15
C ASN A 148 -3.49 -28.67 19.68
N SER A 149 -4.05 -27.67 18.99
CA SER A 149 -3.93 -26.27 19.42
C SER A 149 -4.58 -26.02 20.78
N THR A 150 -5.48 -26.87 21.27
CA THR A 150 -6.00 -26.81 22.65
C THR A 150 -4.88 -26.81 23.69
N GLN A 151 -3.83 -27.61 23.50
CA GLN A 151 -2.69 -27.66 24.44
C GLN A 151 -1.84 -26.39 24.37
N VAL A 152 -1.58 -25.88 23.16
CA VAL A 152 -0.87 -24.61 22.94
C VAL A 152 -1.63 -23.45 23.61
N ASN A 153 -2.94 -23.36 23.37
CA ASN A 153 -3.79 -22.35 24.02
C ASN A 153 -3.77 -22.50 25.56
N ALA A 154 -3.82 -23.73 26.09
CA ALA A 154 -3.78 -23.97 27.53
C ALA A 154 -2.44 -23.54 28.16
N GLY A 155 -1.30 -23.90 27.56
CA GLY A 155 0.04 -23.51 28.03
C GLY A 155 0.24 -22.00 28.01
N TRP A 156 -0.03 -21.34 26.89
CA TRP A 156 0.05 -19.88 26.78
C TRP A 156 -0.96 -19.16 27.70
N ALA A 157 -2.15 -19.72 27.93
CA ALA A 157 -3.13 -19.13 28.86
C ALA A 157 -2.70 -19.30 30.33
N GLN A 158 -2.14 -20.46 30.71
CA GLN A 158 -1.57 -20.69 32.04
C GLN A 158 -0.38 -19.75 32.30
N TRP A 159 0.51 -19.58 31.31
CA TRP A 159 1.62 -18.63 31.40
C TRP A 159 1.12 -17.19 31.54
N LYS A 160 0.21 -16.72 30.67
CA LYS A 160 -0.41 -15.38 30.76
C LYS A 160 -1.08 -15.15 32.13
N ALA A 161 -1.74 -16.16 32.69
CA ALA A 161 -2.37 -16.10 34.01
C ALA A 161 -1.38 -16.18 35.19
N SER A 162 -0.13 -16.58 34.95
CA SER A 162 0.93 -16.62 35.97
C SER A 162 1.62 -15.27 36.18
N LEU A 163 1.52 -14.35 35.21
CA LEU A 163 2.18 -13.05 35.23
C LEU A 163 1.54 -12.11 36.26
N ASN A 164 2.36 -11.28 36.90
CA ASN A 164 1.93 -10.17 37.77
C ASN A 164 1.25 -9.01 36.99
N THR A 165 0.95 -9.16 35.70
CA THR A 165 0.33 -8.15 34.83
C THR A 165 -0.42 -8.81 33.67
N SER A 166 -1.45 -8.13 33.13
CA SER A 166 -2.18 -8.59 31.94
C SER A 166 -1.52 -8.07 30.66
N ILE A 167 -0.84 -8.94 29.92
CA ILE A 167 -0.18 -8.58 28.66
C ILE A 167 -1.13 -8.53 27.45
N TYR A 168 -0.72 -7.83 26.40
CA TYR A 168 -1.26 -7.90 25.05
C TYR A 168 -0.33 -8.78 24.20
N PHE A 169 -0.83 -9.93 23.77
CA PHE A 169 0.01 -10.96 23.13
C PHE A 169 -0.19 -11.00 21.61
N CYS A 170 0.83 -10.58 20.85
CA CYS A 170 0.86 -10.62 19.38
C CYS A 170 2.00 -11.52 18.85
N PRO A 171 1.90 -12.85 19.01
CA PRO A 171 2.92 -13.78 18.52
C PRO A 171 2.93 -13.89 16.99
N SER A 172 4.05 -14.35 16.43
CA SER A 172 4.13 -14.89 15.08
C SER A 172 4.20 -16.41 15.10
N PHE A 173 3.06 -17.07 14.88
CA PHE A 173 2.95 -18.52 14.95
C PHE A 173 3.29 -19.18 13.60
N THR A 174 4.57 -19.06 13.22
CA THR A 174 5.06 -19.32 11.85
C THR A 174 4.71 -20.71 11.31
N ALA A 175 4.87 -21.79 12.07
CA ALA A 175 4.52 -23.14 11.60
C ALA A 175 3.01 -23.47 11.70
N ALA A 176 2.15 -22.52 12.07
CA ALA A 176 0.72 -22.67 11.90
C ALA A 176 0.31 -22.61 10.42
N GLY A 177 1.05 -21.83 9.63
CA GLY A 177 0.77 -21.52 8.23
C GLY A 177 -0.47 -20.66 8.01
N PRO A 178 -0.67 -20.15 6.78
CA PRO A 178 -1.86 -19.41 6.40
C PRO A 178 -3.13 -20.23 6.60
N SER A 179 -3.85 -19.92 7.68
CA SER A 179 -5.11 -20.56 8.02
C SER A 179 -6.20 -19.49 8.17
N TYR A 180 -7.32 -19.71 7.47
CA TYR A 180 -8.49 -18.82 7.38
C TYR A 180 -9.23 -18.59 8.71
N ASN A 181 -8.69 -19.12 9.81
CA ASN A 181 -9.25 -19.11 11.15
C ASN A 181 -8.17 -19.19 12.23
N ILE A 182 -7.04 -18.51 12.03
CA ILE A 182 -5.91 -18.49 12.97
C ILE A 182 -6.34 -18.13 14.40
N TYR A 183 -7.35 -17.27 14.58
CA TYR A 183 -7.87 -16.89 15.90
C TYR A 183 -8.91 -17.85 16.48
N GLU A 184 -9.58 -18.67 15.67
CA GLU A 184 -10.37 -19.81 16.17
C GLU A 184 -9.46 -20.95 16.65
N ARG A 185 -8.35 -21.15 15.93
CA ARG A 185 -7.32 -22.14 16.25
C ARG A 185 -6.49 -21.73 17.47
N PHE A 186 -6.20 -20.44 17.63
CA PHE A 186 -5.42 -19.86 18.72
C PHE A 186 -6.14 -18.66 19.39
N PRO A 187 -7.28 -18.88 20.09
CA PRO A 187 -7.98 -17.82 20.82
C PRO A 187 -7.14 -17.11 21.89
N VAL A 188 -6.03 -17.70 22.36
CA VAL A 188 -5.11 -17.12 23.36
C VAL A 188 -4.37 -15.85 22.91
N MET A 189 -4.24 -15.63 21.60
CA MET A 189 -3.58 -14.47 21.01
C MET A 189 -4.50 -13.24 21.06
N ASP A 190 -4.02 -12.07 21.46
CA ASP A 190 -4.75 -10.80 21.33
C ASP A 190 -4.61 -10.22 19.90
N CYS A 191 -3.51 -10.56 19.22
CA CYS A 191 -3.11 -10.12 17.88
C CYS A 191 -2.28 -11.21 17.18
N HIS A 192 -2.04 -11.12 15.86
CA HIS A 192 -1.15 -12.04 15.15
C HIS A 192 -0.17 -11.26 14.25
N PHE A 193 1.10 -11.66 14.27
CA PHE A 193 2.13 -11.12 13.40
C PHE A 193 2.40 -12.08 12.22
N ALA A 194 2.11 -11.64 10.99
CA ALA A 194 2.32 -12.43 9.78
C ALA A 194 3.78 -12.32 9.28
N TRP A 195 4.56 -13.41 9.43
CA TRP A 195 5.98 -13.46 9.08
C TRP A 195 6.27 -13.67 7.59
N ASP A 196 5.37 -14.24 6.79
CA ASP A 196 5.64 -14.56 5.38
C ASP A 196 5.67 -13.30 4.50
N MET A 197 6.77 -12.53 4.52
CA MET A 197 6.86 -11.23 3.83
C MET A 197 7.25 -11.34 2.36
N TRP A 198 7.79 -12.49 1.94
CA TRP A 198 8.51 -12.69 0.68
C TRP A 198 7.81 -13.64 -0.29
N ALA A 199 8.22 -13.61 -1.55
CA ALA A 199 7.78 -14.60 -2.53
C ALA A 199 8.66 -15.87 -2.43
N GLN A 200 8.20 -16.85 -1.64
CA GLN A 200 8.82 -18.18 -1.60
C GLN A 200 8.87 -18.77 -3.03
N SER A 201 10.04 -19.25 -3.46
CA SER A 201 10.32 -19.69 -4.84
C SER A 201 10.25 -18.63 -5.97
N GLY A 202 10.17 -17.34 -5.64
CA GLY A 202 10.33 -16.23 -6.59
C GLY A 202 9.04 -15.63 -7.12
N GLY A 203 9.16 -14.61 -7.97
CA GLY A 203 8.07 -13.70 -8.33
C GLY A 203 7.92 -12.57 -7.31
N ASP A 204 6.76 -11.90 -7.31
CA ASP A 204 6.45 -10.79 -6.42
C ASP A 204 5.45 -11.22 -5.32
N ARG A 205 5.60 -10.74 -4.07
CA ARG A 205 4.64 -10.99 -2.98
C ARG A 205 3.27 -10.43 -3.34
N THR A 206 2.20 -11.21 -3.12
CA THR A 206 0.80 -10.77 -3.27
C THR A 206 0.15 -10.48 -1.91
N THR A 207 -0.98 -9.77 -1.91
CA THR A 207 -1.75 -9.40 -0.72
C THR A 207 -2.84 -10.41 -0.32
N THR A 208 -2.95 -11.53 -1.05
CA THR A 208 -4.04 -12.51 -0.88
C THR A 208 -4.11 -13.09 0.52
N GLU A 209 -2.96 -13.37 1.13
CA GLU A 209 -2.86 -13.94 2.47
C GLU A 209 -3.07 -12.90 3.57
N ASP A 210 -2.50 -11.70 3.39
CA ASP A 210 -2.69 -10.55 4.26
C ASP A 210 -4.18 -10.25 4.48
N ALA A 211 -4.95 -10.28 3.39
CA ALA A 211 -6.41 -10.09 3.43
C ALA A 211 -7.13 -11.16 4.28
N TYR A 212 -6.61 -12.39 4.38
CA TYR A 212 -7.18 -13.42 5.24
C TYR A 212 -6.87 -13.18 6.73
N TYR A 213 -5.62 -12.83 7.08
CA TYR A 213 -5.29 -12.46 8.47
C TYR A 213 -6.09 -11.22 8.91
N GLN A 214 -6.21 -10.21 8.04
CA GLN A 214 -7.00 -9.01 8.30
C GLN A 214 -8.49 -9.32 8.49
N THR A 215 -9.06 -10.20 7.66
CA THR A 215 -10.47 -10.60 7.75
C THR A 215 -10.74 -11.41 9.02
N ASP A 216 -9.90 -12.39 9.37
CA ASP A 216 -10.10 -13.18 10.60
C ASP A 216 -9.82 -12.35 11.87
N ALA A 217 -8.91 -11.37 11.82
CA ALA A 217 -8.70 -10.41 12.90
C ALA A 217 -9.97 -9.59 13.16
N GLN A 218 -10.52 -8.95 12.12
CA GLN A 218 -11.75 -8.18 12.19
C GLN A 218 -12.95 -9.02 12.67
N LYS A 219 -13.11 -10.24 12.14
CA LYS A 219 -14.15 -11.20 12.53
C LYS A 219 -14.11 -11.56 14.03
N ASN A 220 -12.91 -11.63 14.62
CA ASN A 220 -12.70 -12.02 16.02
C ASN A 220 -12.50 -10.81 16.96
N GLY A 221 -12.57 -9.56 16.47
CA GLY A 221 -12.34 -8.36 17.27
C GLY A 221 -10.87 -8.15 17.70
N LYS A 222 -9.93 -8.73 16.95
CA LYS A 222 -8.48 -8.74 17.23
C LYS A 222 -7.72 -7.88 16.22
N GLN A 223 -6.45 -7.61 16.50
CA GLN A 223 -5.60 -6.77 15.63
C GLN A 223 -4.62 -7.63 14.83
N TRP A 224 -4.23 -7.18 13.64
CA TRP A 224 -3.25 -7.86 12.80
C TRP A 224 -2.01 -6.97 12.54
N MET A 225 -0.84 -7.54 12.78
CA MET A 225 0.46 -6.94 12.50
C MET A 225 1.05 -7.55 11.22
N ALA A 226 1.38 -6.70 10.25
CA ALA A 226 1.87 -7.13 8.94
C ALA A 226 3.39 -7.01 8.82
N GLY A 227 4.00 -7.97 8.13
CA GLY A 227 5.43 -7.94 7.81
C GLY A 227 5.80 -7.04 6.62
N ALA A 228 6.89 -6.29 6.76
CA ALA A 228 7.63 -5.63 5.67
C ALA A 228 9.10 -6.07 5.64
N SER A 229 9.68 -6.39 4.48
CA SER A 229 11.10 -6.78 4.38
C SER A 229 11.70 -6.50 3.00
N PRO A 230 12.99 -6.08 2.90
CA PRO A 230 13.59 -5.67 1.62
C PRO A 230 14.20 -6.80 0.79
N ASN A 231 14.71 -7.84 1.44
CA ASN A 231 15.48 -8.93 0.83
C ASN A 231 15.23 -10.24 1.59
N PHE A 232 15.64 -11.38 1.04
CA PHE A 232 15.93 -12.59 1.82
C PHE A 232 17.00 -13.42 1.13
N PHE A 233 18.14 -13.59 1.79
CA PHE A 233 19.19 -14.50 1.36
C PHE A 233 19.93 -15.07 2.57
N VAL A 234 20.01 -16.40 2.65
CA VAL A 234 20.74 -17.09 3.72
C VAL A 234 21.66 -18.16 3.14
N HIS A 235 22.90 -18.21 3.63
CA HIS A 235 23.93 -19.12 3.16
C HIS A 235 24.87 -19.52 4.32
N ILE A 236 24.35 -20.35 5.23
CA ILE A 236 25.02 -20.72 6.47
C ILE A 236 25.10 -22.25 6.57
N GLN A 237 26.23 -22.80 6.13
CA GLN A 237 26.49 -24.24 6.07
C GLN A 237 26.33 -24.94 7.44
N GLN A 238 26.71 -24.26 8.53
CA GLN A 238 26.58 -24.77 9.91
C GLN A 238 25.13 -25.13 10.29
N TYR A 239 24.15 -24.40 9.76
CA TYR A 239 22.72 -24.60 10.07
C TYR A 239 21.94 -25.20 8.89
N SER A 240 22.64 -25.68 7.85
CA SER A 240 22.05 -26.16 6.59
C SER A 240 21.12 -25.15 5.88
N LYS A 241 21.17 -23.86 6.23
CA LYS A 241 20.36 -22.80 5.61
C LYS A 241 21.01 -22.33 4.30
N ASN A 242 20.32 -22.50 3.17
CA ASN A 242 20.87 -22.15 1.85
C ASN A 242 19.78 -21.87 0.80
N TRP A 243 19.25 -20.65 0.76
CA TRP A 243 18.24 -20.22 -0.22
C TRP A 243 18.15 -18.71 -0.41
N VAL A 244 17.45 -18.30 -1.47
CA VAL A 244 17.02 -16.92 -1.76
C VAL A 244 15.50 -16.92 -1.99
N TRP A 245 14.81 -15.82 -1.65
CA TRP A 245 13.40 -15.61 -2.03
C TRP A 245 13.24 -14.38 -2.92
N GLY A 246 12.15 -14.34 -3.71
CA GLY A 246 11.88 -13.26 -4.66
C GLY A 246 11.76 -11.92 -3.96
N SER A 247 12.74 -11.03 -4.20
CA SER A 247 12.97 -9.83 -3.39
C SER A 247 13.28 -8.58 -4.22
N GLU A 248 13.70 -8.74 -5.47
CA GLU A 248 14.16 -7.69 -6.38
C GLU A 248 13.24 -6.46 -6.46
N ARG A 249 11.92 -6.68 -6.51
CA ARG A 249 10.89 -5.63 -6.55
C ARG A 249 10.23 -5.36 -5.20
N LEU A 250 10.56 -6.16 -4.17
CA LEU A 250 9.72 -6.37 -3.01
C LEU A 250 9.52 -5.11 -2.16
N TYR A 251 10.57 -4.37 -1.79
CA TYR A 251 10.42 -3.37 -0.72
C TYR A 251 9.43 -2.23 -1.01
N PRO A 252 9.52 -1.48 -2.13
CA PRO A 252 8.57 -0.40 -2.41
C PRO A 252 7.18 -0.95 -2.78
N GLN A 253 7.13 -2.13 -3.38
CA GLN A 253 5.87 -2.83 -3.70
C GLN A 253 5.15 -3.25 -2.42
N ARG A 254 5.86 -3.83 -1.46
CA ARG A 254 5.33 -4.26 -0.17
C ARG A 254 4.88 -3.06 0.68
N TRP A 255 5.66 -1.99 0.74
CA TRP A 255 5.20 -0.75 1.39
C TRP A 255 3.96 -0.16 0.73
N SER A 256 3.89 -0.16 -0.60
CA SER A 256 2.68 0.28 -1.33
C SER A 256 1.47 -0.63 -1.05
N GLN A 257 1.68 -1.94 -0.93
CA GLN A 257 0.66 -2.91 -0.49
C GLN A 257 0.23 -2.65 0.95
N LEU A 258 1.15 -2.41 1.88
CA LEU A 258 0.83 -2.17 3.29
C LEU A 258 0.11 -0.83 3.53
N ILE A 259 0.28 0.15 2.64
CA ILE A 259 -0.53 1.39 2.68
C ILE A 259 -1.95 1.15 2.15
N GLN A 260 -2.13 0.22 1.20
CA GLN A 260 -3.46 -0.19 0.71
C GLN A 260 -4.18 -1.12 1.70
N LEU A 261 -3.44 -2.06 2.30
CA LEU A 261 -3.88 -2.99 3.35
C LEU A 261 -4.00 -2.33 4.73
N ASN A 262 -3.36 -1.18 4.95
CA ASN A 262 -3.31 -0.36 6.17
C ASN A 262 -3.54 -1.16 7.48
N PRO A 263 -2.67 -2.16 7.77
CA PRO A 263 -2.79 -3.06 8.92
C PRO A 263 -2.79 -2.29 10.25
N ASP A 264 -3.21 -2.91 11.34
CA ASP A 264 -3.24 -2.25 12.66
C ASP A 264 -1.83 -1.85 13.11
N MET A 265 -0.84 -2.69 12.80
CA MET A 265 0.58 -2.44 13.03
C MET A 265 1.42 -2.97 11.83
N VAL A 266 2.62 -2.44 11.64
CA VAL A 266 3.65 -3.02 10.75
C VAL A 266 4.88 -3.35 11.56
N GLU A 267 5.47 -4.54 11.34
CA GLU A 267 6.80 -4.87 11.84
C GLU A 267 7.73 -5.18 10.66
N ILE A 268 8.88 -4.51 10.64
CA ILE A 268 9.91 -4.66 9.60
C ILE A 268 10.84 -5.80 10.01
N ALA A 269 10.89 -6.89 9.23
CA ALA A 269 11.98 -7.87 9.31
C ALA A 269 13.09 -7.42 8.34
N THR A 270 14.19 -6.83 8.81
CA THR A 270 14.63 -6.61 10.21
C THR A 270 15.41 -5.30 10.32
N TRP A 271 15.72 -4.87 11.53
CA TRP A 271 16.74 -3.84 11.76
C TRP A 271 18.13 -4.36 11.37
N ASN A 272 18.58 -5.46 12.00
CA ASN A 272 19.96 -5.93 12.00
C ASN A 272 20.16 -7.46 11.82
N ASP A 273 19.20 -8.21 11.25
CA ASP A 273 19.48 -9.62 10.93
C ASP A 273 20.31 -9.73 9.64
N TYR A 274 21.63 -9.69 9.85
CA TYR A 274 22.66 -9.93 8.84
C TYR A 274 22.75 -11.41 8.42
N SER A 275 22.13 -12.34 9.15
CA SER A 275 22.20 -13.77 8.84
C SER A 275 21.29 -14.14 7.66
N GLU A 276 20.09 -13.57 7.59
CA GLU A 276 19.12 -13.81 6.49
C GLU A 276 19.04 -12.64 5.49
N SER A 277 20.04 -11.74 5.56
CA SER A 277 20.31 -10.63 4.64
C SER A 277 19.20 -9.59 4.53
N HIS A 278 18.34 -9.47 5.53
CA HIS A 278 17.11 -8.66 5.47
C HIS A 278 17.06 -7.46 6.42
N TYR A 279 18.23 -7.09 6.95
CA TYR A 279 18.47 -5.84 7.69
C TYR A 279 18.23 -4.58 6.82
N ILE A 280 17.93 -3.44 7.44
CA ILE A 280 17.77 -2.12 6.78
C ILE A 280 18.83 -1.08 7.18
N ILE A 281 19.68 -1.39 8.15
CA ILE A 281 20.78 -0.52 8.63
C ILE A 281 22.09 -0.78 7.86
N ASN A 282 23.11 0.05 8.05
CA ASN A 282 24.47 -0.28 7.59
C ASN A 282 25.14 -1.23 8.61
N PRO A 283 25.71 -2.38 8.20
CA PRO A 283 26.31 -3.35 9.14
C PRO A 283 27.50 -2.80 9.94
N GLU A 284 27.30 -2.52 11.23
CA GLU A 284 28.39 -2.20 12.17
C GLU A 284 29.11 -3.50 12.62
N GLN A 285 30.45 -3.55 12.48
CA GLN A 285 31.26 -4.77 12.60
C GLN A 285 31.12 -5.50 13.95
N THR A 286 30.73 -4.81 15.02
CA THR A 286 30.48 -5.41 16.33
C THR A 286 29.28 -6.36 16.32
N GLU A 287 28.22 -6.05 15.56
CA GLU A 287 27.01 -6.86 15.56
C GLU A 287 27.02 -8.02 14.56
N VAL A 288 27.80 -7.93 13.48
CA VAL A 288 27.74 -8.93 12.39
C VAL A 288 28.32 -10.29 12.84
N PRO A 289 27.51 -11.36 12.93
CA PRO A 289 28.00 -12.66 13.35
C PRO A 289 29.08 -13.22 12.41
N GLY A 290 30.14 -13.79 12.99
CA GLY A 290 31.28 -14.33 12.22
C GLY A 290 30.87 -15.34 11.14
N PHE A 291 29.82 -16.14 11.38
CA PHE A 291 29.36 -17.17 10.44
C PHE A 291 28.66 -16.62 9.17
N CYS A 292 28.16 -15.38 9.19
CA CYS A 292 27.57 -14.73 8.00
C CYS A 292 28.44 -13.60 7.45
N SER A 293 29.43 -13.14 8.21
CA SER A 293 30.32 -12.01 7.87
C SER A 293 30.88 -12.03 6.44
N GLN A 294 31.17 -13.22 5.88
CA GLN A 294 31.68 -13.42 4.52
C GLN A 294 30.77 -12.88 3.38
N TYR A 295 29.45 -12.84 3.56
CA TYR A 295 28.50 -12.29 2.57
C TYR A 295 27.95 -10.90 2.94
N ILE A 296 28.43 -10.33 4.04
CA ILE A 296 28.11 -8.98 4.55
C ILE A 296 29.29 -8.02 4.34
N TYR A 297 30.51 -8.54 4.49
CA TYR A 297 31.78 -7.93 4.14
C TYR A 297 32.41 -8.77 3.03
N GLY A 298 31.93 -8.57 1.79
CA GLY A 298 32.35 -9.35 0.63
C GLY A 298 33.86 -9.27 0.42
N ALA A 299 34.47 -10.42 0.14
CA ALA A 299 35.91 -10.54 -0.03
C ALA A 299 36.46 -9.69 -1.19
N ALA A 300 37.76 -9.35 -1.12
CA ALA A 300 38.47 -8.78 -2.26
C ALA A 300 38.53 -9.79 -3.41
N THR A 301 38.28 -9.34 -4.64
CA THR A 301 38.28 -10.17 -5.84
C THR A 301 39.26 -9.60 -6.87
N PRO A 302 39.64 -10.32 -7.95
CA PRO A 302 40.54 -9.80 -8.99
C PRO A 302 40.04 -8.53 -9.71
N TYR A 303 38.84 -8.06 -9.37
CA TYR A 303 38.18 -6.92 -10.00
C TYR A 303 37.59 -5.92 -9.01
N ASN A 304 37.66 -6.17 -7.70
CA ASN A 304 36.98 -5.36 -6.69
C ASN A 304 37.71 -5.39 -5.34
N SER A 305 37.71 -4.27 -4.63
CA SER A 305 38.09 -4.21 -3.21
C SER A 305 37.03 -4.90 -2.34
N PRO A 306 37.28 -5.17 -1.06
CA PRO A 306 36.23 -5.62 -0.14
C PRO A 306 35.06 -4.62 -0.10
N VAL A 307 33.83 -5.13 -0.01
CA VAL A 307 32.61 -4.30 -0.01
C VAL A 307 31.68 -4.69 1.14
N THR A 308 31.28 -3.69 1.93
CA THR A 308 30.16 -3.82 2.87
C THR A 308 28.84 -3.73 2.11
N TYR A 309 27.93 -4.65 2.38
CA TYR A 309 26.58 -4.63 1.81
C TYR A 309 25.69 -3.68 2.62
N ASP A 310 25.87 -2.38 2.42
CA ASP A 310 25.08 -1.32 3.06
C ASP A 310 23.63 -1.33 2.53
N HIS A 311 22.66 -1.38 3.45
CA HIS A 311 21.22 -1.41 3.19
C HIS A 311 20.49 -0.12 3.59
N THR A 312 21.19 0.95 3.98
CA THR A 312 20.58 2.24 4.39
C THR A 312 19.68 2.88 3.34
N ALA A 313 19.80 2.51 2.05
CA ALA A 313 18.82 2.86 1.02
C ALA A 313 17.40 2.38 1.38
N PHE A 314 17.25 1.16 1.91
CA PHE A 314 15.98 0.63 2.39
C PHE A 314 15.52 1.36 3.66
N GLY A 315 16.42 1.72 4.58
CA GLY A 315 16.10 2.61 5.71
C GLY A 315 15.52 3.96 5.27
N ASN A 316 16.16 4.62 4.30
CA ASN A 316 15.67 5.90 3.77
C ASN A 316 14.32 5.76 3.03
N ILE A 317 14.11 4.67 2.27
CA ILE A 317 12.80 4.32 1.69
C ILE A 317 11.75 4.11 2.81
N THR A 318 12.14 3.48 3.92
CA THR A 318 11.28 3.27 5.10
C THR A 318 10.79 4.59 5.66
N SER A 319 11.67 5.60 5.81
CA SER A 319 11.30 6.91 6.36
C SER A 319 10.06 7.51 5.69
N TYR A 320 10.02 7.50 4.36
CA TYR A 320 8.90 8.01 3.58
C TYR A 320 7.64 7.14 3.70
N TYR A 321 7.76 5.83 3.52
CA TYR A 321 6.60 4.94 3.48
C TYR A 321 6.00 4.67 4.87
N ALA A 322 6.80 4.62 5.93
CA ALA A 322 6.33 4.56 7.32
C ALA A 322 5.57 5.84 7.70
N GLN A 323 6.06 7.03 7.30
CA GLN A 323 5.33 8.28 7.49
C GLN A 323 4.00 8.28 6.73
N TRP A 324 3.98 7.78 5.48
CA TRP A 324 2.75 7.66 4.69
C TRP A 324 1.74 6.75 5.40
N TYR A 325 2.13 5.52 5.74
CA TYR A 325 1.27 4.56 6.44
C TYR A 325 0.70 5.15 7.75
N LYS A 326 1.55 5.71 8.62
CA LYS A 326 1.13 6.23 9.94
C LYS A 326 0.20 7.45 9.86
N THR A 327 0.33 8.29 8.83
CA THR A 327 -0.53 9.47 8.62
C THR A 327 -1.69 9.22 7.65
N GLY A 328 -1.76 8.02 7.05
CA GLY A 328 -2.61 7.69 5.91
C GLY A 328 -2.36 8.54 4.64
N SER A 329 -1.39 9.46 4.66
CA SER A 329 -1.29 10.56 3.70
C SER A 329 0.10 10.62 3.09
N GLN A 330 0.18 10.73 1.76
CA GLN A 330 1.47 10.77 1.06
C GLN A 330 2.31 11.98 1.54
N PRO A 331 3.54 11.77 2.06
CA PRO A 331 4.38 12.88 2.52
C PRO A 331 4.72 13.86 1.40
N VAL A 332 4.85 15.13 1.75
CA VAL A 332 5.30 16.17 0.81
C VAL A 332 6.77 15.93 0.49
N ILE A 333 7.06 15.60 -0.76
CA ILE A 333 8.43 15.38 -1.24
C ILE A 333 9.14 16.74 -1.31
N THR A 334 9.99 17.01 -0.34
CA THR A 334 10.78 18.27 -0.24
C THR A 334 12.06 18.21 -1.08
N GLN A 335 12.65 17.03 -1.21
CA GLN A 335 13.90 16.75 -1.88
C GLN A 335 13.70 15.55 -2.82
N ASP A 336 14.17 15.65 -4.06
CA ASP A 336 14.00 14.59 -5.05
C ASP A 336 15.07 13.49 -4.87
N GLN A 337 14.66 12.23 -4.72
CA GLN A 337 15.54 11.11 -4.32
C GLN A 337 15.44 9.91 -5.26
N PHE A 338 16.57 9.23 -5.45
CA PHE A 338 16.73 8.05 -6.29
C PHE A 338 17.47 6.97 -5.50
N TYR A 339 16.98 5.74 -5.55
CA TYR A 339 17.53 4.57 -4.88
C TYR A 339 17.73 3.46 -5.91
N TRP A 340 18.80 2.69 -5.80
CA TRP A 340 18.98 1.50 -6.63
C TRP A 340 19.71 0.37 -5.90
N TRP A 341 19.43 -0.86 -6.31
CA TRP A 341 20.05 -2.06 -5.77
C TRP A 341 20.20 -3.16 -6.82
N PHE A 342 21.18 -4.03 -6.62
CA PHE A 342 21.44 -5.20 -7.46
C PHE A 342 22.22 -6.27 -6.71
N ARG A 343 22.15 -7.52 -7.19
CA ARG A 343 22.98 -8.62 -6.68
C ARG A 343 24.42 -8.50 -7.23
N PRO A 344 25.44 -8.91 -6.46
CA PRO A 344 26.84 -8.80 -6.85
C PRO A 344 27.21 -9.70 -8.04
N HIS A 345 26.37 -10.67 -8.42
CA HIS A 345 26.58 -11.46 -9.62
C HIS A 345 25.26 -11.88 -10.31
N PRO A 346 25.27 -12.14 -11.64
CA PRO A 346 24.19 -12.81 -12.36
C PRO A 346 23.84 -14.18 -11.76
N LYS A 347 22.59 -14.60 -11.92
CA LYS A 347 22.07 -15.85 -11.36
C LYS A 347 22.66 -17.11 -12.00
N ALA A 348 22.91 -17.06 -13.31
CA ALA A 348 23.47 -18.16 -14.08
C ALA A 348 25.01 -18.15 -14.04
N GLN A 349 25.60 -18.21 -12.84
CA GLN A 349 27.05 -18.29 -12.64
C GLN A 349 27.46 -19.47 -11.76
N TYR A 350 28.69 -19.94 -12.01
CA TYR A 350 29.47 -20.77 -11.11
C TYR A 350 30.30 -19.87 -10.19
N ARG A 351 30.34 -20.23 -8.90
CA ARG A 351 31.17 -19.61 -7.87
C ARG A 351 32.03 -20.72 -7.24
N ASN A 352 33.24 -20.39 -6.81
CA ASN A 352 34.16 -21.32 -6.12
C ASN A 352 33.78 -21.48 -4.64
N ASP A 353 32.54 -21.92 -4.45
CA ASP A 353 31.90 -22.07 -3.15
C ASP A 353 32.14 -23.48 -2.59
N THR A 354 32.37 -23.58 -1.29
CA THR A 354 32.49 -24.86 -0.58
C THR A 354 31.13 -25.47 -0.20
N PHE A 355 30.07 -24.67 -0.26
CA PHE A 355 28.69 -25.10 -0.02
C PHE A 355 27.92 -25.18 -1.35
N THR A 356 26.70 -25.75 -1.33
CA THR A 356 25.91 -25.93 -2.54
C THR A 356 25.40 -24.59 -3.10
N VAL A 357 25.02 -24.57 -4.38
CA VAL A 357 24.24 -23.46 -4.94
C VAL A 357 22.97 -23.23 -4.09
N PRO A 358 22.62 -21.98 -3.73
CA PRO A 358 21.39 -21.71 -2.98
C PRO A 358 20.13 -22.22 -3.68
N ASN A 359 19.17 -22.73 -2.92
CA ASN A 359 17.86 -23.08 -3.48
C ASN A 359 17.16 -21.82 -4.01
N PHE A 360 16.42 -21.98 -5.11
CA PHE A 360 15.77 -20.90 -5.88
C PHE A 360 16.71 -19.83 -6.45
N SER A 361 18.03 -20.05 -6.44
CA SER A 361 19.05 -19.19 -7.09
C SER A 361 18.74 -18.78 -8.54
N ASN A 362 17.96 -19.56 -9.28
CA ASN A 362 17.54 -19.30 -10.65
C ASN A 362 16.31 -18.37 -10.79
N THR A 363 15.59 -18.08 -9.71
CA THR A 363 14.32 -17.31 -9.72
C THR A 363 14.47 -15.79 -9.63
N PRO A 364 15.54 -15.22 -9.01
CA PRO A 364 15.97 -13.84 -9.20
C PRO A 364 15.98 -13.32 -10.64
N ASP A 365 15.93 -12.01 -10.83
CA ASP A 365 16.13 -11.35 -12.12
C ASP A 365 17.55 -10.75 -12.21
N ASP A 366 18.20 -10.86 -13.38
CA ASP A 366 19.51 -10.23 -13.64
C ASP A 366 19.30 -8.78 -14.09
N SER A 367 18.91 -7.93 -13.14
CA SER A 367 18.61 -6.51 -13.35
C SER A 367 19.07 -5.63 -12.18
N ILE A 368 19.37 -4.36 -12.49
CA ILE A 368 19.54 -3.30 -11.51
C ILE A 368 18.18 -2.64 -11.29
N TYR A 369 17.72 -2.63 -10.05
CA TYR A 369 16.42 -2.11 -9.66
C TYR A 369 16.53 -0.66 -9.23
N PHE A 370 15.54 0.14 -9.60
CA PHE A 370 15.43 1.55 -9.25
C PHE A 370 14.11 1.83 -8.55
N HIS A 371 14.16 2.71 -7.56
CA HIS A 371 13.00 3.35 -6.97
C HIS A 371 13.23 4.85 -6.80
N THR A 372 12.21 5.67 -7.01
CA THR A 372 12.30 7.13 -7.00
C THR A 372 11.20 7.76 -6.15
N ILE A 373 11.60 8.76 -5.36
CA ILE A 373 10.72 9.58 -4.53
C ILE A 373 10.94 11.01 -5.00
N THR A 374 10.13 11.46 -5.97
CA THR A 374 10.32 12.73 -6.69
C THR A 374 9.01 13.49 -6.85
N LYS A 375 9.07 14.82 -6.84
CA LYS A 375 7.93 15.74 -7.02
C LYS A 375 7.33 15.63 -8.42
N ASP A 376 8.21 15.52 -9.40
CA ASP A 376 7.89 15.30 -10.81
C ASP A 376 9.00 14.40 -11.40
N PRO A 377 8.72 13.11 -11.66
CA PRO A 377 9.72 12.22 -12.26
C PRO A 377 10.15 12.70 -13.65
N SER A 378 9.27 13.35 -14.42
CA SER A 378 9.52 13.71 -15.83
C SER A 378 10.66 14.72 -16.03
N LEU A 379 11.12 15.37 -14.95
CA LEU A 379 12.31 16.22 -14.95
C LEU A 379 13.62 15.44 -15.18
N TYR A 380 13.61 14.11 -15.06
CA TYR A 380 14.80 13.27 -15.01
C TYR A 380 14.89 12.22 -16.13
N SER A 381 16.11 11.87 -16.51
CA SER A 381 16.43 10.58 -17.15
C SER A 381 17.57 9.88 -16.41
N VAL A 382 17.52 8.55 -16.37
CA VAL A 382 18.53 7.71 -15.72
C VAL A 382 19.26 6.92 -16.78
N SER A 383 20.57 7.14 -16.86
CA SER A 383 21.48 6.38 -17.70
C SER A 383 22.23 5.39 -16.83
N VAL A 384 22.12 4.10 -17.15
CA VAL A 384 22.93 3.06 -16.53
C VAL A 384 23.86 2.45 -17.56
N THR A 385 25.15 2.46 -17.25
CA THR A 385 26.19 1.86 -18.07
C THR A 385 26.83 0.70 -17.33
N VAL A 386 26.68 -0.52 -17.87
CA VAL A 386 27.37 -1.73 -17.36
C VAL A 386 28.54 -2.06 -18.28
N ASN A 387 29.74 -2.21 -17.69
CA ASN A 387 30.99 -2.55 -18.37
C ASN A 387 31.33 -1.66 -19.59
N GLY A 388 30.92 -0.39 -19.57
CA GLY A 388 31.13 0.57 -20.65
C GLY A 388 30.37 0.30 -21.97
N SER A 389 29.67 -0.83 -22.09
CA SER A 389 29.16 -1.33 -23.38
C SER A 389 27.64 -1.24 -23.52
N THR A 390 26.89 -1.43 -22.43
CA THR A 390 25.43 -1.34 -22.43
C THR A 390 25.01 -0.08 -21.70
N THR A 391 24.61 0.96 -22.42
CA THR A 391 24.01 2.18 -21.87
C THR A 391 22.51 2.16 -22.09
N VAL A 392 21.73 1.97 -21.03
CA VAL A 392 20.27 2.08 -21.08
C VAL A 392 19.87 3.43 -20.53
N GLN A 393 19.29 4.27 -21.40
CA GLN A 393 18.64 5.53 -21.04
C GLN A 393 17.17 5.27 -20.76
N TYR A 394 16.77 5.25 -19.49
CA TYR A 394 15.36 5.32 -19.13
C TYR A 394 14.95 6.80 -19.01
N PRO A 395 14.08 7.32 -19.90
CA PRO A 395 13.32 8.52 -19.56
C PRO A 395 12.46 8.19 -18.35
N SER A 396 12.41 9.06 -17.35
CA SER A 396 11.62 8.82 -16.14
C SER A 396 10.13 9.03 -16.44
N GLN A 397 9.51 7.98 -16.98
CA GLN A 397 8.06 7.87 -17.15
C GLN A 397 7.38 7.65 -15.79
N SER A 398 6.06 7.73 -15.76
CA SER A 398 5.20 7.88 -14.57
C SER A 398 5.19 6.74 -13.52
N LYS A 399 6.15 5.81 -13.54
CA LYS A 399 6.27 4.73 -12.56
C LYS A 399 7.44 5.01 -11.60
N PRO A 400 7.21 5.03 -10.26
CA PRO A 400 8.25 5.30 -9.29
C PRO A 400 9.24 4.14 -9.10
N SER A 401 9.03 2.99 -9.75
CA SER A 401 9.97 1.87 -9.74
C SER A 401 10.13 1.27 -11.14
N PHE A 402 11.36 0.93 -11.50
CA PHE A 402 11.71 0.31 -12.78
C PHE A 402 12.97 -0.58 -12.64
N ALA A 403 13.29 -1.35 -13.68
CA ALA A 403 14.41 -2.28 -13.69
C ALA A 403 15.20 -2.17 -14.99
N ILE A 404 16.52 -2.31 -14.91
CA ILE A 404 17.44 -2.25 -16.05
C ILE A 404 18.21 -3.58 -16.13
N PRO A 405 17.99 -4.42 -17.16
CA PRO A 405 18.65 -5.72 -17.27
C PRO A 405 20.14 -5.58 -17.55
N PHE A 406 20.93 -6.52 -17.02
CA PHE A 406 22.38 -6.60 -17.26
C PHE A 406 22.78 -7.95 -17.88
N SER A 407 23.92 -7.96 -18.59
CA SER A 407 24.44 -9.19 -19.20
C SER A 407 25.16 -10.09 -18.18
N SER A 408 25.17 -11.40 -18.43
CA SER A 408 25.88 -12.41 -17.62
C SER A 408 27.39 -12.22 -17.49
N ASN A 409 27.98 -11.33 -18.30
CA ASN A 409 29.40 -10.96 -18.24
C ASN A 409 29.71 -10.00 -17.08
N GLY A 410 28.70 -9.38 -16.46
CA GLY A 410 28.88 -8.40 -15.39
C GLY A 410 29.66 -7.16 -15.83
N GLY A 411 30.37 -6.54 -14.88
CA GLY A 411 31.18 -5.35 -15.03
C GLY A 411 30.81 -4.25 -14.03
N SER A 412 31.59 -3.16 -14.05
CA SER A 412 31.32 -1.98 -13.21
C SER A 412 29.99 -1.33 -13.59
N VAL A 413 29.19 -0.92 -12.60
CA VAL A 413 27.89 -0.27 -12.78
C VAL A 413 28.02 1.23 -12.53
N THR A 414 27.95 2.01 -13.60
CA THR A 414 27.90 3.47 -13.53
C THR A 414 26.45 3.94 -13.67
N VAL A 415 25.94 4.67 -12.68
CA VAL A 415 24.62 5.30 -12.71
C VAL A 415 24.78 6.82 -12.86
N THR A 416 24.18 7.38 -13.90
CA THR A 416 24.19 8.81 -14.19
C THR A 416 22.75 9.33 -14.21
N ILE A 417 22.46 10.32 -13.36
CA ILE A 417 21.15 11.00 -13.30
C ILE A 417 21.28 12.32 -14.05
N LEU A 418 20.35 12.55 -14.97
CA LEU A 418 20.37 13.60 -15.98
C LEU A 418 19.09 14.44 -15.87
N LEU A 419 19.17 15.75 -16.17
CA LEU A 419 17.95 16.53 -16.45
C LEU A 419 17.39 16.14 -17.81
N ALA A 420 16.14 15.70 -17.87
CA ALA A 420 15.49 15.23 -19.09
C ALA A 420 15.55 16.28 -20.22
N LYS A 421 15.29 17.55 -19.88
CA LYS A 421 15.16 18.70 -20.81
C LYS A 421 16.40 19.00 -21.66
N ASN A 422 17.60 18.75 -21.14
CA ASN A 422 18.88 19.15 -21.77
C ASN A 422 20.00 18.10 -21.64
N GLN A 423 19.73 16.96 -21.00
CA GLN A 423 20.68 15.88 -20.72
C GLN A 423 21.94 16.33 -19.95
N SER A 424 21.86 17.39 -19.13
CA SER A 424 22.97 17.76 -18.24
C SER A 424 23.04 16.84 -17.02
N VAL A 425 24.24 16.35 -16.71
CA VAL A 425 24.53 15.49 -15.56
C VAL A 425 24.26 16.23 -14.23
N LEU A 426 23.41 15.64 -13.39
CA LEU A 426 23.21 16.04 -12.00
C LEU A 426 24.00 15.15 -11.02
N PHE A 427 24.19 13.89 -11.38
CA PHE A 427 24.95 12.91 -10.61
C PHE A 427 25.57 11.87 -11.54
N ASN A 428 26.74 11.35 -11.17
CA ASN A 428 27.41 10.23 -11.80
C ASN A 428 28.16 9.44 -10.71
N THR A 429 28.11 8.11 -10.74
CA THR A 429 28.78 7.26 -9.75
C THR A 429 30.32 7.37 -9.85
N VAL A 430 30.95 8.01 -8.86
CA VAL A 430 32.40 8.29 -8.85
C VAL A 430 33.25 7.05 -8.52
N SER A 431 32.68 6.04 -7.88
CA SER A 431 33.32 4.75 -7.64
C SER A 431 32.25 3.65 -7.80
N PRO A 432 32.20 2.97 -8.96
CA PRO A 432 31.08 2.10 -9.31
C PRO A 432 31.10 0.81 -8.50
N LEU A 433 30.00 0.53 -7.79
CA LEU A 433 29.67 -0.82 -7.34
C LEU A 433 29.64 -1.77 -8.56
N ARG A 434 29.99 -3.04 -8.37
CA ARG A 434 30.37 -3.92 -9.46
C ARG A 434 29.57 -5.22 -9.48
N ILE A 435 29.08 -5.58 -10.66
CA ILE A 435 28.56 -6.91 -10.95
C ILE A 435 29.74 -7.78 -11.37
N GLU A 436 29.90 -8.95 -10.79
CA GLU A 436 31.06 -9.80 -11.00
C GLU A 436 30.87 -10.77 -12.19
N PRO A 437 31.91 -11.00 -13.00
CA PRO A 437 31.90 -12.03 -14.02
C PRO A 437 31.99 -13.42 -13.38
N ASN A 438 31.62 -14.43 -14.17
CA ASN A 438 31.69 -15.84 -13.79
C ASN A 438 33.14 -16.19 -13.42
N GLY A 439 33.37 -16.73 -12.21
CA GLY A 439 34.68 -16.64 -11.59
C GLY A 439 35.02 -17.76 -10.62
N ASN A 440 36.19 -18.35 -10.83
CA ASN A 440 36.84 -19.26 -9.90
C ASN A 440 38.05 -18.54 -9.26
N TYR A 441 37.79 -17.74 -8.23
CA TYR A 441 38.80 -17.05 -7.43
C TYR A 441 38.55 -17.26 -5.93
N SER A 442 39.57 -16.99 -5.11
CA SER A 442 39.44 -17.08 -3.65
C SER A 442 38.36 -16.12 -3.14
N GLY A 443 37.48 -16.58 -2.25
CA GLY A 443 36.34 -15.80 -1.76
C GLY A 443 35.15 -15.69 -2.72
N ALA A 444 35.17 -16.35 -3.88
CA ALA A 444 34.01 -16.40 -4.79
C ALA A 444 32.91 -17.33 -4.25
N GLN A 445 32.10 -16.85 -3.30
CA GLN A 445 30.89 -17.52 -2.85
C GLN A 445 29.66 -17.08 -3.67
N TYR A 446 28.56 -17.83 -3.53
CA TYR A 446 27.24 -17.37 -3.90
C TYR A 446 26.80 -16.28 -2.92
N ASN A 447 26.45 -15.10 -3.43
CA ASN A 447 25.94 -14.02 -2.61
C ASN A 447 24.75 -13.35 -3.32
N TYR A 448 23.55 -13.54 -2.76
CA TYR A 448 22.30 -12.92 -3.25
C TYR A 448 21.87 -11.74 -2.35
N ASN A 449 22.73 -11.29 -1.45
CA ASN A 449 22.56 -10.03 -0.74
C ASN A 449 22.65 -8.84 -1.71
N PHE A 450 22.06 -7.69 -1.36
CA PHE A 450 21.94 -6.55 -2.27
C PHE A 450 23.01 -5.49 -2.02
N LEU A 451 23.71 -5.11 -3.10
CA LEU A 451 24.50 -3.89 -3.14
C LEU A 451 23.54 -2.73 -3.39
N THR A 452 23.31 -1.88 -2.39
CA THR A 452 22.42 -0.71 -2.51
C THR A 452 23.21 0.58 -2.68
N SER A 453 22.58 1.59 -3.28
CA SER A 453 23.09 2.96 -3.31
C SER A 453 21.95 3.97 -3.56
N SER A 454 22.23 5.25 -3.42
CA SER A 454 21.24 6.31 -3.59
C SER A 454 21.84 7.65 -4.02
N TRP A 455 20.97 8.54 -4.48
CA TRP A 455 21.22 9.95 -4.68
C TRP A 455 20.05 10.78 -4.14
N SER A 456 20.32 12.02 -3.75
CA SER A 456 19.29 12.99 -3.38
C SER A 456 19.69 14.38 -3.87
N GLN A 457 18.73 15.12 -4.41
CA GLN A 457 18.89 16.47 -4.95
C GLN A 457 19.52 17.40 -3.90
N PRO A 458 20.64 18.09 -4.20
CA PRO A 458 21.22 19.05 -3.27
C PRO A 458 20.25 20.19 -2.94
N THR A 459 20.01 20.42 -1.65
CA THR A 459 19.23 21.57 -1.18
C THR A 459 20.00 22.87 -1.44
N ILE A 460 19.41 23.80 -2.19
CA ILE A 460 20.05 25.07 -2.55
C ILE A 460 20.07 26.00 -1.32
N GLY A 461 21.12 25.88 -0.51
CA GLY A 461 21.49 26.88 0.47
C GLY A 461 22.00 28.16 -0.21
N GLY A 462 21.63 29.32 0.33
CA GLY A 462 21.91 30.62 -0.30
C GLY A 462 23.36 31.09 -0.18
N SER A 463 24.27 30.56 -1.01
CA SER A 463 25.55 31.21 -1.32
C SER A 463 26.03 30.90 -2.74
N THR A 464 26.33 31.94 -3.52
CA THR A 464 26.93 31.79 -4.85
C THR A 464 28.43 31.50 -4.73
N GLY A 465 28.78 30.22 -4.65
CA GLY A 465 30.17 29.74 -4.63
C GLY A 465 30.36 28.51 -5.51
N THR A 466 31.27 28.58 -6.49
CA THR A 466 31.58 27.45 -7.37
C THR A 466 32.53 26.47 -6.68
N SER A 467 32.00 25.36 -6.16
CA SER A 467 32.78 24.22 -5.69
C SER A 467 32.11 22.90 -6.08
N SER A 468 32.90 21.94 -6.58
CA SER A 468 32.44 20.59 -6.90
C SER A 468 31.87 19.90 -5.66
N GLY A 469 30.60 19.47 -5.72
CA GLY A 469 29.93 18.80 -4.61
C GLY A 469 30.62 17.49 -4.22
N GLN A 470 30.96 17.33 -2.94
CA GLN A 470 31.43 16.04 -2.43
C GLN A 470 30.28 15.06 -2.32
N VAL A 471 30.52 13.82 -2.74
CA VAL A 471 29.66 12.67 -2.39
C VAL A 471 29.97 12.27 -0.95
N ASN A 472 28.95 12.05 -0.12
CA ASN A 472 29.13 11.57 1.25
C ASN A 472 29.40 10.05 1.27
N SER A 473 30.54 9.64 0.71
CA SER A 473 30.98 8.25 0.67
C SER A 473 31.42 7.81 2.07
N GLY A 474 30.63 6.96 2.73
CA GLY A 474 30.86 6.48 4.10
C GLY A 474 32.04 5.52 4.25
N VAL A 475 33.27 5.98 3.98
CA VAL A 475 34.52 5.23 4.22
C VAL A 475 35.31 5.92 5.32
N THR A 476 34.92 5.70 6.57
CA THR A 476 35.66 6.18 7.76
C THR A 476 36.85 5.27 8.04
N SER A 477 37.92 5.40 7.26
CA SER A 477 39.18 4.68 7.48
C SER A 477 39.95 5.23 8.69
N SER A 478 39.62 4.79 9.89
CA SER A 478 40.37 5.12 11.11
C SER A 478 41.69 4.36 11.16
N THR A 479 42.72 4.89 10.50
CA THR A 479 44.08 4.33 10.50
C THR A 479 44.74 4.49 11.87
N VAL A 480 44.69 3.43 12.69
CA VAL A 480 45.58 3.28 13.85
C VAL A 480 46.87 2.62 13.37
N ASN A 481 48.00 3.30 13.54
CA ASN A 481 49.31 2.77 13.16
C ASN A 481 49.72 1.68 14.18
N PRO A 482 50.04 0.45 13.75
CA PRO A 482 50.37 -0.64 14.67
C PRO A 482 51.83 -0.55 15.14
N ASP A 483 52.08 -0.89 16.40
CA ASP A 483 53.44 -1.05 16.91
C ASP A 483 53.54 -2.18 17.95
N THR A 484 54.69 -2.87 17.95
CA THR A 484 55.16 -3.91 18.89
C THR A 484 54.45 -5.29 18.97
N VAL A 485 55.22 -6.35 18.60
CA VAL A 485 55.46 -7.62 19.37
C VAL A 485 54.29 -8.62 19.58
N SER A 486 54.40 -9.95 19.34
CA SER A 486 55.41 -10.79 18.66
C SER A 486 54.93 -12.25 18.41
N ASN A 487 55.52 -12.92 17.41
CA ASN A 487 55.74 -14.37 17.21
C ASN A 487 55.10 -15.43 18.15
N ALA A 488 54.33 -16.37 17.58
CA ALA A 488 54.54 -17.84 17.75
C ALA A 488 53.70 -18.66 16.72
N PRO A 489 54.24 -19.72 16.08
CA PRO A 489 53.48 -20.59 15.16
C PRO A 489 53.20 -21.99 15.74
N VAL A 490 52.10 -22.64 15.32
CA VAL A 490 51.86 -24.09 15.49
C VAL A 490 51.23 -24.68 14.22
N THR A 491 51.53 -25.95 13.92
CA THR A 491 51.31 -26.61 12.62
C THR A 491 50.31 -27.76 12.64
N HIS A 492 49.64 -27.97 11.51
CA HIS A 492 49.12 -29.25 10.96
C HIS A 492 48.33 -30.24 11.85
N SER A 493 47.22 -30.75 11.29
CA SER A 493 47.11 -32.19 10.97
C SER A 493 46.05 -32.45 9.90
N THR A 494 46.35 -33.34 8.96
CA THR A 494 45.42 -33.83 7.94
C THR A 494 44.97 -35.25 8.30
N VAL A 495 43.69 -35.57 8.15
CA VAL A 495 43.19 -36.95 8.21
C VAL A 495 42.45 -37.25 6.91
N ILE A 496 42.89 -38.29 6.21
CA ILE A 496 42.21 -38.85 5.04
C ILE A 496 41.47 -40.10 5.48
N LEU A 497 40.21 -40.23 5.08
CA LEU A 497 39.49 -41.52 5.06
C LEU A 497 38.82 -41.69 3.70
N ASP A 498 39.29 -42.70 2.96
CA ASP A 498 38.62 -43.24 1.78
C ASP A 498 37.64 -44.33 2.23
N THR A 499 36.43 -44.38 1.65
CA THR A 499 35.78 -45.68 1.44
C THR A 499 34.86 -45.66 0.20
N THR A 500 35.37 -46.27 -0.86
CA THR A 500 34.73 -46.58 -2.16
C THR A 500 33.29 -47.10 -2.18
N ASN A 501 32.69 -47.01 -3.38
CA ASN A 501 31.61 -47.85 -3.95
C ASN A 501 30.14 -47.67 -3.49
N ASN A 502 29.32 -47.17 -4.41
CA ASN A 502 28.39 -48.07 -5.12
C ASN A 502 27.97 -47.54 -6.51
N VAL A 503 27.54 -48.44 -7.40
CA VAL A 503 27.24 -48.16 -8.82
C VAL A 503 25.86 -48.69 -9.20
N THR A 504 24.96 -47.85 -9.73
CA THR A 504 23.88 -48.32 -10.63
C THR A 504 23.55 -47.33 -11.74
N ARG A 505 24.03 -47.68 -12.94
CA ARG A 505 23.58 -47.35 -14.32
C ARG A 505 22.48 -46.30 -14.56
N SER A 506 22.81 -45.39 -15.46
CA SER A 506 21.88 -44.61 -16.30
C SER A 506 21.02 -45.50 -17.22
N VAL A 507 19.88 -44.95 -17.68
CA VAL A 507 19.27 -45.31 -18.97
C VAL A 507 19.29 -44.06 -19.84
N VAL A 508 19.81 -44.20 -21.06
CA VAL A 508 19.79 -43.16 -22.10
C VAL A 508 18.92 -43.65 -23.25
N ILE A 509 18.01 -42.81 -23.72
CA ILE A 509 17.39 -42.92 -25.04
C ILE A 509 17.63 -41.58 -25.74
N GLY A 510 18.10 -41.62 -26.98
CA GLY A 510 18.44 -40.44 -27.77
C GLY A 510 17.99 -40.55 -29.22
N GLY A 511 18.00 -39.42 -29.93
CA GLY A 511 17.51 -39.27 -31.31
C GLY A 511 16.85 -37.89 -31.47
N THR A 512 17.60 -36.79 -31.64
CA THR A 512 18.18 -36.27 -32.90
C THR A 512 17.15 -35.79 -33.92
N THR A 513 17.11 -34.47 -34.14
CA THR A 513 16.98 -33.73 -35.43
C THR A 513 16.18 -34.37 -36.58
N ASP A 514 15.28 -33.65 -37.25
CA ASP A 514 15.52 -32.33 -37.87
C ASP A 514 14.25 -31.45 -37.98
N GLY A 515 14.38 -30.20 -38.45
CA GLY A 515 13.29 -29.19 -38.41
C GLY A 515 12.66 -28.79 -39.75
N SER A 516 11.50 -28.12 -39.70
CA SER A 516 11.07 -27.12 -40.70
C SER A 516 9.82 -26.33 -40.29
N SER A 517 9.67 -25.17 -40.94
CA SER A 517 8.61 -24.15 -40.93
C SER A 517 7.14 -24.48 -40.56
N ASN A 518 6.48 -23.45 -40.01
CA ASN A 518 5.02 -23.16 -40.09
C ASN A 518 4.06 -24.07 -39.30
N GLY A 519 3.87 -23.76 -38.00
CA GLY A 519 2.83 -24.39 -37.16
C GLY A 519 2.23 -23.54 -36.03
N MET A 520 2.55 -22.24 -35.91
CA MET A 520 2.27 -21.45 -34.70
C MET A 520 1.38 -20.20 -34.92
N GLN A 521 0.30 -20.33 -35.69
CA GLN A 521 -0.80 -19.34 -35.72
C GLN A 521 -2.20 -19.96 -35.52
N VAL A 522 -2.30 -21.25 -35.17
CA VAL A 522 -3.60 -21.95 -35.00
C VAL A 522 -3.89 -22.32 -33.54
N LEU A 523 -2.89 -22.35 -32.65
CA LEU A 523 -3.06 -22.70 -31.24
C LEU A 523 -3.54 -21.55 -30.34
N ALA A 524 -3.42 -20.29 -30.78
CA ALA A 524 -3.97 -19.14 -30.06
C ALA A 524 -5.51 -19.08 -30.08
N SER A 525 -6.13 -19.74 -31.08
CA SER A 525 -7.57 -19.66 -31.35
C SER A 525 -8.40 -20.78 -30.69
N ILE A 526 -7.77 -21.70 -29.94
CA ILE A 526 -8.42 -22.87 -29.32
C ILE A 526 -8.32 -22.83 -27.78
N MET A 527 -7.44 -21.99 -27.22
CA MET A 527 -7.28 -21.78 -25.78
C MET A 527 -8.22 -20.68 -25.20
N LEU A 528 -9.26 -20.26 -25.93
CA LEU A 528 -10.19 -19.21 -25.51
C LEU A 528 -11.64 -19.67 -25.27
N GLU A 529 -11.95 -20.95 -25.49
CA GLU A 529 -13.31 -21.53 -25.30
C GLU A 529 -13.34 -22.69 -24.27
N ALA A 530 -12.33 -22.79 -23.40
CA ALA A 530 -12.12 -23.95 -22.51
C ALA A 530 -12.29 -23.67 -21.01
N GLU A 531 -12.75 -22.49 -20.59
CA GLU A 531 -12.80 -22.09 -19.16
C GLU A 531 -14.21 -21.77 -18.59
N ASP A 532 -15.30 -22.10 -19.32
CA ASP A 532 -16.67 -22.01 -18.77
C ASP A 532 -17.44 -23.33 -18.90
N SER A 533 -17.22 -24.24 -17.95
CA SER A 533 -17.95 -25.51 -17.85
C SER A 533 -18.16 -26.03 -16.41
N SER A 534 -17.78 -25.26 -15.39
CA SER A 534 -17.81 -25.66 -13.97
C SER A 534 -18.90 -24.99 -13.12
N LYS A 535 -19.67 -24.04 -13.70
CA LYS A 535 -20.80 -23.40 -13.01
C LYS A 535 -22.08 -24.23 -13.15
N LYS A 536 -22.64 -24.65 -12.01
CA LYS A 536 -24.04 -25.13 -11.94
C LYS A 536 -24.99 -23.98 -12.31
N PRO A 537 -26.13 -24.26 -12.98
CA PRO A 537 -27.09 -23.21 -13.34
C PRO A 537 -27.75 -22.61 -12.09
N GLY A 538 -27.30 -21.41 -11.70
CA GLY A 538 -27.99 -20.55 -10.75
C GLY A 538 -29.12 -19.78 -11.44
N ILE A 539 -30.20 -19.51 -10.72
CA ILE A 539 -31.33 -18.71 -11.22
C ILE A 539 -30.89 -17.25 -11.31
N GLU A 540 -30.95 -16.66 -12.51
CA GLU A 540 -30.69 -15.23 -12.70
C GLU A 540 -31.88 -14.36 -12.24
N ASN A 541 -31.86 -13.86 -11.00
CA ASN A 541 -32.69 -12.70 -10.64
C ASN A 541 -32.08 -11.44 -11.28
N LYS A 542 -32.49 -11.15 -12.52
CA LYS A 542 -32.05 -9.99 -13.31
C LYS A 542 -32.72 -8.70 -12.82
N MET A 543 -32.21 -8.15 -11.71
CA MET A 543 -32.59 -6.83 -11.20
C MET A 543 -32.47 -5.74 -12.27
N ARG A 544 -33.45 -4.84 -12.35
CA ARG A 544 -33.56 -3.73 -13.31
C ARG A 544 -33.63 -2.38 -12.59
N LEU A 545 -33.05 -1.34 -13.19
CA LEU A 545 -33.04 0.01 -12.63
C LEU A 545 -34.35 0.75 -12.95
N LEU A 546 -35.15 1.05 -11.93
CA LEU A 546 -36.31 1.93 -12.02
C LEU A 546 -35.88 3.35 -11.64
N VAL A 547 -36.24 4.35 -12.45
CA VAL A 547 -35.95 5.78 -12.18
C VAL A 547 -37.27 6.54 -12.03
N LYS A 548 -37.36 7.41 -11.03
CA LYS A 548 -38.50 8.30 -10.79
C LYS A 548 -38.03 9.71 -10.50
N ALA A 549 -38.87 10.70 -10.76
CA ALA A 549 -38.65 12.08 -10.35
C ALA A 549 -39.97 12.73 -9.86
N GLY A 550 -39.87 13.85 -9.17
CA GLY A 550 -41.02 14.60 -8.66
C GLY A 550 -40.60 15.79 -7.79
N PRO A 551 -41.56 16.62 -7.34
CA PRO A 551 -41.29 17.78 -6.49
C PRO A 551 -40.87 17.39 -5.07
N ASN A 552 -41.30 16.22 -4.59
CA ASN A 552 -41.00 15.68 -3.26
C ASN A 552 -41.08 14.14 -3.29
N GLU A 553 -40.87 13.50 -2.14
CA GLU A 553 -40.80 12.04 -2.01
C GLU A 553 -42.15 11.32 -2.14
N GLU A 554 -43.26 12.03 -1.87
CA GLU A 554 -44.63 11.50 -1.91
C GLU A 554 -45.22 11.56 -3.33
N GLN A 555 -44.65 12.40 -4.21
CA GLN A 555 -45.17 12.73 -5.53
C GLN A 555 -44.21 12.32 -6.66
N LEU A 556 -43.60 11.12 -6.53
CA LEU A 556 -42.65 10.56 -7.50
C LEU A 556 -43.35 9.77 -8.62
N SER A 557 -43.09 10.13 -9.88
CA SER A 557 -43.53 9.41 -11.08
C SER A 557 -42.36 8.84 -11.89
N VAL A 558 -42.58 7.76 -12.63
CA VAL A 558 -41.53 7.07 -13.44
C VAL A 558 -41.03 7.98 -14.55
N LEU A 559 -39.70 8.15 -14.64
CA LEU A 559 -39.02 9.00 -15.61
C LEU A 559 -38.38 8.15 -16.73
N THR A 560 -38.59 8.55 -18.00
CA THR A 560 -37.98 7.89 -19.16
C THR A 560 -36.50 8.28 -19.30
N VAL A 561 -35.60 7.32 -19.10
CA VAL A 561 -34.15 7.54 -19.22
C VAL A 561 -33.73 7.57 -20.69
N ASN A 562 -32.77 8.43 -21.04
CA ASN A 562 -32.28 8.71 -22.40
C ASN A 562 -33.38 9.22 -23.37
N HIS A 563 -34.48 9.78 -22.85
CA HIS A 563 -35.50 10.44 -23.67
C HIS A 563 -35.03 11.83 -24.11
N GLU A 564 -34.74 12.01 -25.39
CA GLU A 564 -34.42 13.32 -25.98
C GLU A 564 -35.63 13.86 -26.74
N GLY A 565 -35.89 15.16 -26.60
CA GLY A 565 -37.12 15.79 -27.06
C GLY A 565 -37.43 17.10 -26.33
N LEU A 566 -38.57 17.70 -26.67
CA LEU A 566 -39.08 18.94 -26.04
C LEU A 566 -40.01 18.66 -24.85
N ASP A 567 -40.55 17.45 -24.77
CA ASP A 567 -41.50 16.92 -23.79
C ASP A 567 -40.80 16.30 -22.56
N GLN A 568 -39.76 16.98 -22.07
CA GLN A 568 -38.98 16.55 -20.91
C GLN A 568 -39.82 16.51 -19.63
N PHE A 569 -39.50 15.57 -18.74
CA PHE A 569 -40.27 15.28 -17.52
C PHE A 569 -40.43 16.53 -16.66
N GLU A 570 -41.66 17.05 -16.55
CA GLU A 570 -41.94 18.30 -15.83
C GLU A 570 -42.00 18.08 -14.30
N ILE A 571 -41.44 19.03 -13.56
CA ILE A 571 -41.54 19.09 -12.09
C ILE A 571 -42.10 20.46 -11.71
N LYS A 572 -43.19 20.47 -10.95
CA LYS A 572 -43.91 21.67 -10.53
C LYS A 572 -44.27 21.57 -9.05
N SER A 573 -43.89 22.59 -8.29
CA SER A 573 -44.24 22.76 -6.88
C SER A 573 -44.53 24.24 -6.58
N GLU A 574 -44.78 24.55 -5.31
CA GLU A 574 -44.87 25.92 -4.80
C GLU A 574 -43.53 26.66 -4.96
N HIS A 575 -42.40 25.97 -4.76
CA HIS A 575 -41.06 26.58 -4.66
C HIS A 575 -40.21 26.43 -5.93
N PHE A 576 -40.60 25.56 -6.87
CA PHE A 576 -39.86 25.26 -8.10
C PHE A 576 -40.78 24.98 -9.28
N GLU A 577 -40.35 25.35 -10.48
CA GLU A 577 -40.91 24.80 -11.72
C GLU A 577 -39.80 24.52 -12.72
N GLY A 578 -39.84 23.36 -13.36
CA GLY A 578 -38.76 22.92 -14.23
C GLY A 578 -39.05 21.64 -15.00
N ARG A 579 -38.01 21.14 -15.66
CA ARG A 579 -37.96 19.92 -16.45
C ARG A 579 -36.64 19.21 -16.18
N VAL A 580 -36.64 17.88 -16.23
CA VAL A 580 -35.44 17.04 -16.06
C VAL A 580 -35.31 16.02 -17.18
N ALA A 581 -34.10 15.89 -17.72
CA ALA A 581 -33.67 14.78 -18.54
C ALA A 581 -32.62 13.97 -17.76
N LEU A 582 -32.71 12.64 -17.80
CA LEU A 582 -31.74 11.76 -17.15
C LEU A 582 -31.18 10.74 -18.14
N ARG A 583 -29.86 10.62 -18.17
CA ARG A 583 -29.13 9.86 -19.19
C ARG A 583 -28.17 8.86 -18.55
N ILE A 584 -28.09 7.67 -19.12
CA ILE A 584 -27.23 6.56 -18.64
C ILE A 584 -26.74 5.77 -19.86
N VAL A 585 -25.43 5.56 -19.97
CA VAL A 585 -24.85 4.68 -21.00
C VAL A 585 -25.25 3.21 -20.74
N GLY A 586 -25.77 2.54 -21.76
CA GLY A 586 -26.13 1.12 -21.70
C GLY A 586 -27.35 0.80 -20.82
N PHE A 587 -28.32 1.71 -20.75
CA PHE A 587 -29.49 1.60 -19.87
C PHE A 587 -30.41 0.43 -20.22
N LYS A 588 -30.55 -0.52 -19.29
CA LYS A 588 -31.41 -1.73 -19.40
C LYS A 588 -32.42 -1.83 -18.25
N GLY A 589 -32.88 -0.66 -17.78
CA GLY A 589 -33.79 -0.54 -16.65
C GLY A 589 -35.26 -0.69 -17.03
N VAL A 590 -36.14 -0.10 -16.22
CA VAL A 590 -37.58 -0.01 -16.48
C VAL A 590 -37.88 1.30 -17.19
N ALA A 591 -38.49 1.23 -18.37
CA ALA A 591 -39.00 2.40 -19.08
C ALA A 591 -40.41 2.79 -18.59
N HIS A 592 -40.82 4.03 -18.87
CA HIS A 592 -42.17 4.49 -18.63
C HIS A 592 -43.19 3.67 -19.45
N ASN A 593 -44.41 3.47 -18.92
CA ASN A 593 -45.52 2.73 -19.54
C ASN A 593 -45.22 1.32 -20.12
N GLY A 594 -44.11 0.69 -19.75
CA GLY A 594 -43.73 -0.65 -20.26
C GLY A 594 -43.12 -0.63 -21.66
N GLU A 595 -42.65 0.53 -22.13
CA GLU A 595 -41.93 0.67 -23.39
C GLU A 595 -40.55 -0.03 -23.38
N ARG A 596 -39.84 -0.03 -24.50
CA ARG A 596 -38.47 -0.53 -24.55
C ARG A 596 -37.51 0.53 -24.00
N PRO A 597 -36.58 0.17 -23.09
CA PRO A 597 -35.53 1.09 -22.65
C PRO A 597 -34.70 1.63 -23.82
N ILE A 598 -34.46 2.94 -23.82
CA ILE A 598 -33.54 3.60 -24.74
C ILE A 598 -32.12 3.38 -24.19
N GLU A 599 -31.31 2.53 -24.85
CA GLU A 599 -30.03 2.08 -24.25
C GLU A 599 -28.95 3.18 -24.14
N THR A 600 -28.99 4.23 -24.97
CA THR A 600 -28.01 5.34 -24.92
C THR A 600 -28.59 6.65 -25.48
N SER A 601 -27.88 7.76 -25.29
CA SER A 601 -28.24 9.11 -25.76
C SER A 601 -27.11 9.74 -26.59
N PRO A 602 -27.40 10.57 -27.61
CA PRO A 602 -26.41 11.38 -28.35
C PRO A 602 -25.55 12.28 -27.46
N TYR A 603 -25.97 12.54 -26.21
CA TYR A 603 -25.18 13.21 -25.18
C TYR A 603 -23.77 12.64 -25.03
N PHE A 604 -23.62 11.32 -25.19
CA PHE A 604 -22.38 10.58 -24.95
C PHE A 604 -21.45 10.51 -26.16
N ASP A 605 -21.92 10.86 -27.38
CA ASP A 605 -21.16 10.70 -28.64
C ASP A 605 -19.76 11.37 -28.61
N ASN A 606 -19.62 12.46 -27.83
CA ASN A 606 -18.38 13.19 -27.63
C ASN A 606 -18.15 13.56 -26.14
N ASN A 607 -18.75 12.83 -25.19
CA ASN A 607 -18.66 13.13 -23.76
C ASN A 607 -18.29 11.86 -22.96
N PRO A 608 -17.16 11.84 -22.20
CA PRO A 608 -16.72 10.67 -21.43
C PRO A 608 -17.55 10.39 -20.17
N ALA A 609 -18.63 11.13 -19.92
CA ALA A 609 -19.59 10.82 -18.86
C ALA A 609 -20.27 9.45 -19.08
N LEU A 610 -20.56 8.72 -18.00
CA LEU A 610 -21.35 7.49 -18.03
C LEU A 610 -22.84 7.76 -17.73
N ASN A 611 -23.14 8.93 -17.18
CA ASN A 611 -24.48 9.40 -16.85
C ASN A 611 -24.53 10.94 -16.75
N SER A 612 -25.71 11.51 -16.97
CA SER A 612 -26.03 12.94 -16.81
C SER A 612 -27.42 13.11 -16.19
N ILE A 613 -27.57 14.12 -15.36
CA ILE A 613 -28.85 14.65 -14.88
C ILE A 613 -28.88 16.12 -15.29
N GLN A 614 -29.65 16.43 -16.33
CA GLN A 614 -29.82 17.79 -16.83
C GLN A 614 -31.17 18.35 -16.35
N ILE A 615 -31.17 19.56 -15.83
CA ILE A 615 -32.35 20.27 -15.33
C ILE A 615 -32.47 21.62 -16.04
N GLN A 616 -33.69 22.03 -16.37
CA GLN A 616 -34.05 23.41 -16.69
C GLN A 616 -35.12 23.84 -15.69
N GLY A 617 -34.97 24.97 -15.00
CA GLY A 617 -36.03 25.43 -14.09
C GLY A 617 -35.83 26.80 -13.46
N ARG A 618 -36.84 27.21 -12.69
CA ARG A 618 -36.96 28.46 -11.96
C ARG A 618 -37.23 28.17 -10.49
N PHE A 619 -36.50 28.83 -9.60
CA PHE A 619 -36.84 28.91 -8.17
C PHE A 619 -37.91 29.98 -7.98
N LYS A 620 -38.97 29.70 -7.21
CA LYS A 620 -40.11 30.62 -7.03
C LYS A 620 -40.00 31.55 -5.81
N GLY A 621 -39.01 31.30 -4.96
CA GLY A 621 -38.59 32.22 -3.90
C GLY A 621 -37.26 32.88 -4.25
N THR A 622 -36.92 33.93 -3.51
CA THR A 622 -35.58 34.52 -3.52
C THR A 622 -34.71 33.83 -2.47
N TYR A 623 -33.53 33.36 -2.87
CA TYR A 623 -32.58 32.63 -2.02
C TYR A 623 -31.16 33.17 -2.19
N LYS A 624 -30.24 32.82 -1.29
CA LYS A 624 -28.80 32.94 -1.50
C LYS A 624 -28.21 31.66 -2.11
N ALA A 625 -27.15 31.79 -2.89
CA ALA A 625 -26.53 30.65 -3.55
C ALA A 625 -25.89 29.63 -2.57
N ASP A 626 -25.56 30.05 -1.34
CA ASP A 626 -25.15 29.10 -0.28
C ASP A 626 -26.33 28.37 0.35
N GLU A 627 -27.56 28.90 0.31
CA GLU A 627 -28.72 28.24 0.95
C GLU A 627 -29.17 26.99 0.21
N ILE A 628 -28.93 26.90 -1.10
CA ILE A 628 -29.40 25.81 -1.97
C ILE A 628 -28.30 24.75 -2.14
N VAL A 629 -28.61 23.51 -1.79
CA VAL A 629 -27.70 22.37 -1.92
C VAL A 629 -28.23 21.28 -2.84
N TRP A 630 -27.31 20.70 -3.63
CA TRP A 630 -27.51 19.54 -4.48
C TRP A 630 -26.69 18.36 -3.96
N GLY A 631 -27.21 17.15 -4.11
CA GLY A 631 -26.49 15.95 -3.68
C GLY A 631 -27.42 14.77 -3.40
N ASN A 632 -26.95 13.86 -2.54
CA ASN A 632 -27.57 12.57 -2.28
C ASN A 632 -28.08 12.42 -0.85
N GLN A 633 -29.20 11.69 -0.73
CA GLN A 633 -29.81 11.34 0.55
C GLN A 633 -30.25 9.87 0.54
N PHE A 634 -30.30 9.25 1.71
CA PHE A 634 -30.55 7.83 1.91
C PHE A 634 -31.61 7.58 2.99
N GLU A 635 -32.35 6.48 2.87
CA GLU A 635 -33.44 6.13 3.79
C GLU A 635 -33.01 5.30 4.99
N LYS A 636 -31.87 4.64 4.89
CA LYS A 636 -31.36 3.72 5.90
C LYS A 636 -29.84 3.84 6.03
N PRO A 637 -29.27 3.53 7.21
CA PRO A 637 -27.84 3.39 7.41
C PRO A 637 -27.14 2.49 6.38
N LEU A 638 -25.84 2.74 6.24
CA LEU A 638 -25.01 2.30 5.13
C LEU A 638 -23.90 1.38 5.64
N ASN A 639 -23.67 0.25 4.96
CA ASN A 639 -22.65 -0.74 5.31
C ASN A 639 -21.49 -0.61 4.32
N LEU A 640 -20.24 -0.51 4.78
CA LEU A 640 -19.20 0.18 4.01
C LEU A 640 -17.95 -0.66 3.76
N PRO A 641 -17.26 -0.45 2.61
CA PRO A 641 -15.82 -0.67 2.51
C PRO A 641 -15.03 0.18 3.51
N TRP A 642 -13.74 -0.10 3.60
CA TRP A 642 -12.78 0.55 4.48
C TRP A 642 -11.69 1.29 3.66
N GLY A 643 -11.01 2.27 4.28
CA GLY A 643 -10.14 3.24 3.57
C GLY A 643 -10.86 4.50 3.06
N SER A 644 -12.17 4.55 3.26
CA SER A 644 -13.14 5.43 2.59
C SER A 644 -13.07 6.90 2.95
N SER A 645 -12.66 7.22 4.17
CA SER A 645 -12.46 8.60 4.62
C SER A 645 -11.35 9.31 3.81
N MET A 646 -10.42 8.54 3.24
CA MET A 646 -9.47 9.05 2.26
C MET A 646 -10.13 9.34 0.91
N ALA A 647 -11.09 8.52 0.46
CA ALA A 647 -11.84 8.77 -0.77
C ALA A 647 -12.70 10.05 -0.66
N ILE A 648 -13.26 10.38 0.51
CA ILE A 648 -13.90 11.70 0.77
C ILE A 648 -12.88 12.82 0.57
N LYS A 649 -11.74 12.74 1.25
CA LYS A 649 -10.70 13.79 1.21
C LYS A 649 -10.11 13.97 -0.18
N ILE A 650 -10.00 12.88 -0.96
CA ILE A 650 -9.64 12.94 -2.38
C ILE A 650 -10.75 13.66 -3.15
N ALA A 651 -12.03 13.27 -3.02
CA ALA A 651 -13.13 13.93 -3.72
C ALA A 651 -13.27 15.43 -3.36
N GLN A 652 -13.08 15.79 -2.09
CA GLN A 652 -13.02 17.18 -1.63
C GLN A 652 -11.82 17.93 -2.24
N LYS A 653 -10.66 17.27 -2.37
CA LYS A 653 -9.45 17.89 -2.94
C LYS A 653 -9.43 17.95 -4.48
N THR A 654 -10.14 17.06 -5.18
CA THR A 654 -10.01 16.88 -6.64
C THR A 654 -11.31 17.02 -7.44
N ILE A 655 -12.48 17.11 -6.79
CA ILE A 655 -13.79 17.27 -7.45
C ILE A 655 -14.53 18.50 -6.92
N ASP A 656 -14.74 18.58 -5.59
CA ASP A 656 -15.58 19.61 -4.97
C ASP A 656 -15.15 19.92 -3.52
N PRO A 657 -14.36 20.99 -3.29
CA PRO A 657 -13.94 21.42 -1.95
C PRO A 657 -15.07 21.86 -1.01
N THR A 658 -16.29 22.00 -1.50
CA THR A 658 -17.49 22.38 -0.73
C THR A 658 -18.44 21.21 -0.46
N LEU A 659 -18.01 19.97 -0.76
CA LEU A 659 -18.77 18.77 -0.43
C LEU A 659 -18.80 18.50 1.08
N GLU A 660 -19.97 18.70 1.67
CA GLU A 660 -20.32 18.38 3.05
C GLU A 660 -20.98 16.99 3.11
N VAL A 661 -20.68 16.20 4.13
CA VAL A 661 -21.16 14.82 4.25
C VAL A 661 -21.42 14.48 5.71
N ASP A 662 -22.62 13.97 6.03
CA ASP A 662 -22.90 13.22 7.24
C ASP A 662 -23.60 11.92 6.84
N THR A 663 -22.89 10.80 6.98
CA THR A 663 -23.47 9.48 6.76
C THR A 663 -23.67 8.66 8.04
N SER A 664 -23.56 9.30 9.22
CA SER A 664 -24.01 8.79 10.52
C SER A 664 -25.46 9.14 10.87
N ALA A 665 -26.02 10.19 10.25
CA ALA A 665 -27.45 10.50 10.36
C ALA A 665 -28.34 9.27 10.08
N ALA A 666 -29.48 9.17 10.76
CA ALA A 666 -30.45 8.09 10.53
C ALA A 666 -30.98 8.04 9.08
N ARG A 667 -30.96 9.19 8.38
CA ARG A 667 -31.10 9.32 6.93
C ARG A 667 -29.80 9.94 6.37
N PRO A 668 -28.78 9.11 6.05
CA PRO A 668 -27.46 9.56 5.60
C PRO A 668 -27.50 10.51 4.39
N TRP A 669 -26.55 11.42 4.26
CA TRP A 669 -26.50 12.39 3.15
C TRP A 669 -25.10 12.88 2.77
N ALA A 670 -24.98 13.39 1.54
CA ALA A 670 -23.82 14.10 1.01
C ALA A 670 -24.30 15.25 0.11
N PHE A 671 -23.97 16.49 0.45
CA PHE A 671 -24.51 17.71 -0.16
C PHE A 671 -23.41 18.74 -0.43
N SER A 672 -23.56 19.51 -1.51
CA SER A 672 -22.69 20.63 -1.88
C SER A 672 -23.57 21.80 -2.35
N PRO A 673 -23.14 23.07 -2.20
CA PRO A 673 -23.79 24.21 -2.84
C PRO A 673 -23.94 23.94 -4.34
N PHE A 674 -25.17 23.93 -4.85
CA PHE A 674 -25.44 23.41 -6.20
C PHE A 674 -24.64 24.13 -7.30
N ILE A 675 -24.35 25.42 -7.10
CA ILE A 675 -23.53 26.26 -7.99
C ILE A 675 -22.07 25.79 -8.12
N VAL A 676 -21.56 25.04 -7.15
CA VAL A 676 -20.26 24.34 -7.22
C VAL A 676 -20.45 22.90 -7.72
N SER A 677 -21.49 22.20 -7.28
CA SER A 677 -21.71 20.79 -7.66
C SER A 677 -21.93 20.60 -9.17
N MET A 678 -22.80 21.42 -9.79
CA MET A 678 -23.18 21.30 -11.20
C MET A 678 -21.97 21.43 -12.13
N ASN A 679 -21.80 20.48 -13.05
CA ASN A 679 -20.68 20.46 -13.99
C ASN A 679 -20.77 21.65 -14.94
N LYS A 680 -21.94 21.88 -15.53
CA LYS A 680 -22.24 23.05 -16.37
C LYS A 680 -23.51 23.76 -15.88
N ILE A 681 -23.55 25.09 -16.00
CA ILE A 681 -24.79 25.87 -15.89
C ILE A 681 -24.91 26.92 -17.00
N ASN A 682 -26.14 27.25 -17.37
CA ASN A 682 -26.51 28.35 -18.26
C ASN A 682 -27.70 29.08 -17.65
N VAL A 683 -27.51 30.33 -17.22
CA VAL A 683 -28.51 31.10 -16.46
C VAL A 683 -29.01 32.29 -17.27
N LYS A 684 -30.32 32.53 -17.30
CA LYS A 684 -30.93 33.62 -18.08
C LYS A 684 -32.01 34.35 -17.27
N ILE A 685 -31.90 35.67 -17.20
CA ILE A 685 -32.97 36.54 -16.68
C ILE A 685 -34.03 36.70 -17.77
N ILE A 686 -35.26 36.25 -17.50
CA ILE A 686 -36.40 36.31 -18.44
C ILE A 686 -37.68 36.88 -17.83
N GLY A 687 -37.69 37.24 -16.55
CA GLY A 687 -38.86 37.73 -15.82
C GLY A 687 -39.62 36.62 -15.10
N GLU A 688 -40.18 36.93 -13.93
CA GLU A 688 -40.79 35.97 -13.00
C GLU A 688 -41.99 35.22 -13.58
N SER A 689 -42.90 35.93 -14.24
CA SER A 689 -44.12 35.34 -14.83
C SER A 689 -43.95 34.79 -16.25
N SER A 690 -42.76 34.87 -16.83
CA SER A 690 -42.49 34.37 -18.19
C SER A 690 -42.50 32.83 -18.20
N PRO A 691 -43.06 32.16 -19.23
CA PRO A 691 -42.96 30.70 -19.32
C PRO A 691 -41.49 30.25 -19.39
N LEU A 692 -41.20 29.04 -18.92
CA LEU A 692 -39.90 28.42 -19.15
C LEU A 692 -39.59 28.41 -20.66
N PRO A 693 -38.35 28.71 -21.08
CA PRO A 693 -37.98 28.75 -22.48
C PRO A 693 -38.02 27.35 -23.12
N ALA A 694 -37.66 27.27 -24.40
CA ALA A 694 -37.39 25.98 -25.03
C ALA A 694 -36.32 25.21 -24.23
N TRP A 695 -36.44 23.88 -24.20
CA TRP A 695 -35.40 23.01 -23.68
C TRP A 695 -34.09 23.26 -24.47
N PRO A 696 -32.93 23.46 -23.82
CA PRO A 696 -31.78 24.08 -24.48
C PRO A 696 -31.10 23.17 -25.52
N ASN A 697 -31.27 21.85 -25.40
CA ASN A 697 -30.70 20.86 -26.32
C ASN A 697 -31.73 19.72 -26.57
N PRO A 698 -32.69 19.89 -27.49
CA PRO A 698 -33.65 18.83 -27.84
C PRO A 698 -32.97 17.63 -28.52
N ASP A 699 -31.83 17.84 -29.18
CA ASP A 699 -31.00 16.78 -29.80
C ASP A 699 -30.18 15.97 -28.76
N GLY A 700 -30.37 16.19 -27.45
CA GLY A 700 -29.63 15.51 -26.38
C GLY A 700 -28.18 15.95 -26.15
N LYS A 701 -27.70 17.01 -26.82
CA LYS A 701 -26.33 17.53 -26.64
C LYS A 701 -26.09 18.09 -25.22
N PRO A 702 -24.85 18.09 -24.69
CA PRO A 702 -24.51 18.77 -23.44
C PRO A 702 -24.71 20.30 -23.51
N ILE A 703 -25.04 20.94 -22.38
CA ILE A 703 -25.16 22.40 -22.33
C ILE A 703 -23.79 23.10 -22.26
N THR A 704 -23.71 24.28 -22.86
CA THR A 704 -22.54 25.19 -22.73
C THR A 704 -22.65 25.98 -21.43
N GLU A 705 -21.50 26.34 -20.85
CA GLU A 705 -21.42 27.23 -19.69
C GLU A 705 -21.79 28.68 -20.07
N ASP A 706 -22.59 29.35 -19.25
CA ASP A 706 -23.05 30.73 -19.46
C ASP A 706 -23.46 31.34 -18.10
N THR A 707 -22.66 32.28 -17.62
CA THR A 707 -22.71 32.80 -16.24
C THR A 707 -22.94 34.31 -16.15
N ASP A 708 -23.14 34.99 -17.28
CA ASP A 708 -23.29 36.46 -17.39
C ASP A 708 -24.45 37.00 -16.54
N ALA A 709 -25.48 36.17 -16.31
CA ALA A 709 -26.64 36.50 -15.48
C ALA A 709 -26.42 36.36 -13.96
N LEU A 710 -25.23 35.97 -13.50
CA LEU A 710 -24.92 35.79 -12.07
C LEU A 710 -24.37 37.06 -11.40
N ILE A 711 -23.35 37.67 -12.00
CA ILE A 711 -22.63 38.83 -11.44
C ILE A 711 -22.30 39.78 -12.60
N GLU A 712 -22.78 41.01 -12.53
CA GLU A 712 -22.58 42.01 -13.59
C GLU A 712 -21.09 42.22 -13.88
N GLY A 713 -20.70 42.06 -15.15
CA GLY A 713 -19.33 42.25 -15.62
C GLY A 713 -18.37 41.08 -15.37
N LEU A 714 -18.83 39.95 -14.79
CA LEU A 714 -18.03 38.72 -14.67
C LEU A 714 -18.58 37.61 -15.55
N HIS A 715 -17.71 37.04 -16.39
CA HIS A 715 -17.95 35.80 -17.12
C HIS A 715 -16.99 34.74 -16.58
N PHE A 716 -17.50 33.54 -16.28
CA PHE A 716 -16.73 32.42 -15.77
C PHE A 716 -16.83 31.20 -16.70
N THR A 717 -15.70 30.54 -16.96
CA THR A 717 -15.73 29.11 -17.34
C THR A 717 -16.20 28.25 -16.16
N ASP A 718 -16.56 26.99 -16.40
CA ASP A 718 -17.03 26.08 -15.34
C ASP A 718 -15.98 25.85 -14.23
N ALA A 719 -14.71 25.78 -14.61
CA ALA A 719 -13.60 25.66 -13.66
C ALA A 719 -13.44 26.92 -12.81
N GLU A 720 -13.53 28.11 -13.42
CA GLU A 720 -13.46 29.39 -12.72
C GLU A 720 -14.68 29.61 -11.81
N ARG A 721 -15.90 29.30 -12.27
CA ARG A 721 -17.12 29.34 -11.45
C ARG A 721 -16.95 28.46 -10.22
N LYS A 722 -16.62 27.18 -10.42
CA LYS A 722 -16.46 26.20 -9.33
C LYS A 722 -15.41 26.67 -8.32
N SER A 723 -14.27 27.18 -8.81
CA SER A 723 -13.20 27.74 -7.97
C SER A 723 -13.67 28.98 -7.20
N PHE A 724 -14.28 29.95 -7.87
CA PHE A 724 -14.75 31.21 -7.28
C PHE A 724 -15.79 30.98 -6.18
N PHE A 725 -16.79 30.13 -6.44
CA PHE A 725 -17.83 29.79 -5.46
C PHE A 725 -17.41 28.74 -4.41
N THR A 726 -16.14 28.30 -4.36
CA THR A 726 -15.63 27.60 -3.16
C THR A 726 -15.69 28.50 -1.91
N GLN A 727 -15.53 29.81 -2.10
CA GLN A 727 -15.53 30.79 -1.01
C GLN A 727 -16.96 31.05 -0.52
N LEU A 728 -17.14 30.98 0.80
CA LEU A 728 -18.46 31.10 1.44
C LEU A 728 -19.12 32.47 1.18
N GLU A 729 -18.35 33.56 1.27
CA GLU A 729 -18.92 34.91 1.15
C GLU A 729 -19.47 35.18 -0.26
N HIS A 730 -18.78 34.73 -1.32
CA HIS A 730 -19.28 34.83 -2.71
C HIS A 730 -20.64 34.14 -2.89
N ARG A 731 -20.90 33.04 -2.18
CA ARG A 731 -22.19 32.32 -2.21
C ARG A 731 -23.28 32.96 -1.34
N LYS A 732 -22.92 33.73 -0.31
CA LYS A 732 -23.85 34.56 0.47
C LYS A 732 -24.23 35.84 -0.27
N ASP A 733 -23.30 36.43 -1.03
CA ASP A 733 -23.55 37.65 -1.79
C ASP A 733 -24.46 37.36 -2.99
N LEU A 734 -24.15 36.32 -3.77
CA LEU A 734 -24.97 35.92 -4.93
C LEU A 734 -26.41 35.58 -4.52
N THR A 735 -27.34 36.26 -5.17
CA THR A 735 -28.78 36.12 -4.95
C THR A 735 -29.42 35.40 -6.14
N ILE A 736 -30.29 34.44 -5.84
CA ILE A 736 -31.06 33.65 -6.78
C ILE A 736 -32.48 34.19 -6.73
N SER A 737 -33.04 34.58 -7.88
CA SER A 737 -34.29 35.33 -7.97
C SER A 737 -35.29 34.70 -8.94
N PRO A 738 -36.62 34.87 -8.72
CA PRO A 738 -37.65 34.22 -9.54
C PRO A 738 -37.67 34.60 -11.04
N ASP A 739 -37.03 35.69 -11.43
CA ASP A 739 -36.86 36.09 -12.83
C ASP A 739 -35.78 35.31 -13.59
N GLN A 740 -34.96 34.53 -12.89
CA GLN A 740 -33.93 33.66 -13.48
C GLN A 740 -34.48 32.28 -13.87
N VAL A 741 -34.09 31.80 -15.05
CA VAL A 741 -34.14 30.38 -15.42
C VAL A 741 -32.72 29.82 -15.46
N TRP A 742 -32.56 28.71 -14.75
CA TRP A 742 -31.32 27.96 -14.59
C TRP A 742 -31.39 26.68 -15.43
N ASN A 743 -30.53 26.56 -16.42
CA ASN A 743 -30.20 25.29 -17.06
C ASN A 743 -28.94 24.74 -16.36
N MET A 744 -28.96 23.48 -15.95
CA MET A 744 -27.92 22.87 -15.11
C MET A 744 -27.68 21.44 -15.58
N ASP A 745 -26.44 20.97 -15.53
CA ASP A 745 -26.08 19.59 -15.91
C ASP A 745 -25.08 19.01 -14.89
N PHE A 746 -25.48 17.91 -14.27
CA PHE A 746 -24.68 17.13 -13.34
C PHE A 746 -24.34 15.78 -13.99
N TYR A 747 -23.10 15.62 -14.45
CA TYR A 747 -22.64 14.45 -15.19
C TYR A 747 -21.40 13.82 -14.57
N ASN A 748 -21.28 12.49 -14.70
CA ASN A 748 -20.31 11.72 -13.94
C ASN A 748 -19.64 10.61 -14.79
N PRO A 749 -18.32 10.65 -15.02
CA PRO A 749 -17.58 9.61 -15.74
C PRO A 749 -17.16 8.42 -14.86
N TYR A 750 -17.36 8.50 -13.55
CA TYR A 750 -16.87 7.53 -12.57
C TYR A 750 -17.87 6.43 -12.26
N ILE A 751 -19.18 6.66 -12.44
CA ILE A 751 -20.23 5.72 -12.02
C ILE A 751 -20.85 4.99 -13.22
N ASP A 752 -20.65 3.69 -13.26
CA ASP A 752 -21.23 2.75 -14.20
C ASP A 752 -22.48 2.09 -13.59
N PHE A 753 -23.63 2.27 -14.25
CA PHE A 753 -24.91 1.68 -13.84
C PHE A 753 -25.32 0.44 -14.64
N GLN A 754 -24.47 -0.02 -15.58
CA GLN A 754 -24.63 -1.31 -16.24
C GLN A 754 -23.90 -2.39 -15.45
N GLY A 755 -22.62 -2.18 -15.14
CA GLY A 755 -21.82 -3.10 -14.31
C GLY A 755 -22.04 -2.92 -12.80
N PHE A 756 -22.74 -1.86 -12.38
CA PHE A 756 -22.77 -1.39 -11.00
C PHE A 756 -21.33 -1.27 -10.45
N THR A 757 -20.57 -0.29 -10.96
CA THR A 757 -19.22 -0.01 -10.45
C THR A 757 -18.92 1.50 -10.28
N VAL A 758 -18.02 1.82 -9.36
CA VAL A 758 -17.38 3.15 -9.25
C VAL A 758 -15.91 3.04 -9.62
N THR A 759 -15.47 3.83 -10.60
CA THR A 759 -14.05 4.02 -10.91
C THR A 759 -13.51 5.18 -10.07
N LEU A 760 -12.64 4.91 -9.10
CA LEU A 760 -12.10 5.95 -8.22
C LEU A 760 -11.18 6.93 -8.99
N PRO A 761 -11.38 8.26 -8.88
CA PRO A 761 -10.55 9.26 -9.55
C PRO A 761 -9.06 9.14 -9.19
N ALA A 762 -8.20 9.60 -10.10
CA ALA A 762 -6.73 9.56 -10.03
C ALA A 762 -6.07 8.16 -9.94
N ILE A 763 -6.77 7.12 -9.44
CA ILE A 763 -6.22 5.75 -9.29
C ILE A 763 -6.86 4.70 -10.20
N GLY A 764 -8.03 4.96 -10.80
CA GLY A 764 -8.67 4.09 -11.79
C GLY A 764 -9.24 2.76 -11.25
N PHE A 765 -9.19 2.54 -9.94
CA PHE A 765 -9.68 1.32 -9.29
C PHE A 765 -11.21 1.22 -9.33
N LYS A 766 -11.75 0.03 -9.62
CA LYS A 766 -13.20 -0.21 -9.67
C LYS A 766 -13.74 -0.88 -8.40
N VAL A 767 -14.70 -0.21 -7.75
CA VAL A 767 -15.47 -0.72 -6.60
C VAL A 767 -16.80 -1.30 -7.09
N ASP A 768 -17.17 -2.49 -6.60
CA ASP A 768 -18.44 -3.17 -6.85
C ASP A 768 -19.60 -2.52 -6.07
N VAL A 769 -20.61 -2.03 -6.79
CA VAL A 769 -21.78 -1.28 -6.31
C VAL A 769 -22.98 -2.21 -6.04
N MET A 770 -22.79 -3.52 -5.91
CA MET A 770 -23.81 -4.45 -5.42
C MET A 770 -23.65 -4.71 -3.91
N LYS A 771 -22.41 -4.88 -3.45
CA LYS A 771 -22.07 -5.52 -2.16
C LYS A 771 -22.46 -4.75 -0.89
N TYR A 772 -22.70 -3.45 -0.99
CA TYR A 772 -22.78 -2.53 0.16
C TYR A 772 -24.16 -1.83 0.26
N TYR A 773 -25.16 -2.31 -0.50
CA TYR A 773 -26.35 -1.53 -0.88
C TYR A 773 -27.46 -1.36 0.16
N ASN A 774 -27.63 -2.34 1.05
CA ASN A 774 -28.80 -2.52 1.92
C ASN A 774 -30.17 -2.37 1.19
N ASN A 775 -30.23 -2.67 -0.12
CA ASN A 775 -31.42 -2.73 -1.00
C ASN A 775 -32.42 -1.54 -0.97
N GLN A 776 -32.05 -0.38 -0.41
CA GLN A 776 -32.82 0.87 -0.47
C GLN A 776 -32.80 1.59 -1.84
N ALA A 777 -33.27 2.84 -1.94
CA ALA A 777 -33.05 3.68 -3.14
C ALA A 777 -31.73 4.47 -3.05
N LEU A 778 -31.23 4.97 -4.18
CA LEU A 778 -30.51 6.25 -4.19
C LEU A 778 -31.49 7.38 -4.44
N LYS A 779 -31.33 8.47 -3.70
CA LYS A 779 -32.02 9.72 -3.96
C LYS A 779 -31.02 10.81 -4.35
N TYR A 780 -31.31 11.59 -5.38
CA TYR A 780 -30.79 12.95 -5.55
C TYR A 780 -31.84 13.95 -5.09
N VAL A 781 -31.42 15.01 -4.42
CA VAL A 781 -32.32 16.06 -3.89
C VAL A 781 -31.71 17.44 -4.17
N LEU A 782 -32.55 18.37 -4.65
CA LEU A 782 -32.26 19.80 -4.59
C LEU A 782 -33.15 20.42 -3.50
N LYS A 783 -32.55 21.04 -2.49
CA LYS A 783 -33.26 21.60 -1.32
C LYS A 783 -32.49 22.75 -0.67
N THR A 784 -33.11 23.43 0.27
CA THR A 784 -32.41 24.36 1.17
C THR A 784 -31.64 23.61 2.27
N ARG A 785 -30.53 24.19 2.75
CA ARG A 785 -29.66 23.62 3.81
C ARG A 785 -30.40 23.30 5.11
N ASP A 786 -31.33 24.16 5.50
CA ASP A 786 -32.18 24.02 6.69
C ASP A 786 -33.26 22.93 6.54
N ASN A 787 -33.48 22.43 5.31
CA ASN A 787 -34.55 21.50 4.92
C ASN A 787 -35.97 22.10 4.96
N SER A 788 -36.13 23.44 5.05
CA SER A 788 -37.46 24.07 5.00
C SER A 788 -38.13 23.94 3.62
N THR A 789 -37.34 23.87 2.55
CA THR A 789 -37.81 23.79 1.16
C THR A 789 -37.13 22.64 0.43
N VAL A 790 -37.93 21.78 -0.22
CA VAL A 790 -37.45 20.83 -1.25
C VAL A 790 -37.94 21.33 -2.60
N PHE A 791 -37.01 21.46 -3.55
CA PHE A 791 -37.32 21.93 -4.91
C PHE A 791 -37.69 20.75 -5.82
N PHE A 792 -36.89 19.68 -5.78
CA PHE A 792 -37.21 18.40 -6.43
C PHE A 792 -36.39 17.22 -5.91
N VAL A 793 -36.87 16.02 -6.24
CA VAL A 793 -36.32 14.72 -5.87
C VAL A 793 -36.24 13.82 -7.11
N ILE A 794 -35.17 13.04 -7.23
CA ILE A 794 -35.01 11.95 -8.22
C ILE A 794 -34.60 10.68 -7.47
N THR A 795 -35.30 9.56 -7.66
CA THR A 795 -34.88 8.26 -7.12
C THR A 795 -34.40 7.31 -8.21
N MET A 796 -33.45 6.46 -7.85
CA MET A 796 -33.15 5.24 -8.59
C MET A 796 -33.22 4.03 -7.65
N GLU A 797 -34.03 3.07 -8.03
CA GLU A 797 -34.38 1.87 -7.27
C GLU A 797 -33.99 0.64 -8.11
N LEU A 798 -33.70 -0.50 -7.47
CA LEU A 798 -33.70 -1.77 -8.20
C LEU A 798 -34.98 -2.53 -7.89
N VAL A 799 -35.57 -3.06 -8.95
CA VAL A 799 -36.75 -3.92 -8.94
C VAL A 799 -36.43 -5.20 -9.70
N GLU A 800 -37.20 -6.26 -9.47
CA GLU A 800 -37.11 -7.50 -10.25
C GLU A 800 -37.82 -7.33 -11.60
#